data_AF-A0A3B9IZ71-F1
#
_entry.id   AF-A0A3B9IZ71-F1
#
_cell.length_a   1.000
_cell.length_b   1.000
_cell.length_c   1.000
_cell.angle_alpha   90.00
_cell.angle_beta   90.00
_cell.angle_gamma   90.00
#
_symmetry.space_group_name_H-M   'P 1'
#
loop_
_entity.id
_entity.type
_entity.pdbx_description
1 polymer ?
#
loop_
_entity_poly.entity_id
_entity_poly.type
_entity_poly.pdbx_seq_one_letter_code
_entity_poly.pdbx_strand_id
1 'polypeptide(L)'
;MNKYKIAVIIASIDQSYQSSILNGIKSSAAECSFDIFVFVSFIGSLGNPGHDTGEFNIFNLPDFSEFDGAILLTNTIDHPPVVRNIFSRIRKAGIPAVSIDNDVPDMFHIGIDNVAAMKEITEHFIKVHNVRKFNYISGPRYNPESSDRLDAFLEVLDENNISIENDRIYYGDFRAPSGKNAVEYFMKRNSSMPEAIICANDVMAATAINRLIAAGYKIPDEIKISGFDNTYNKHNYQMELTSVERPLNESGKYACKILSEYFKGNEPQRSTILNMSPKFRESCGCCNSEPFDIDEVKSVNYANYRKYENINTYMSVFNKLSCDLQDCGSFRQYIASFKRFVADMNPEEFYFCLCENWDSEIFDEKNDLAHNSKNVPTEFTENVSVEISYLNGVFHDKSIMKTKDLVPKFAGSSETGKMYYFIPLHFGERCLGFMAIRMTRLPLHNSMFQSWCITISNSLENIRKLICLDLAVQRLGRLYTKDTFTGILNRNGFVQATSEIYKKCVEEKREIMLMFIDLDGLKVINDTYGHDVGDEAICAIADILTVSCKNNEIYCRFGGDEFIVFAADYNDDDAKKLTDTIKDNIEKKNSSEDKAYKLSASTGYVIVTPSDDSDIFRFVTEADKIMYKEKRKKKRSKYLKS
;
A
#
# COMPACT_ATOMS: atom_id res chain seq x y z
N MET A 1 30.53 -18.09 13.92
CA MET A 1 30.15 -16.80 14.51
C MET A 1 28.62 -16.76 14.56
N ASN A 2 28.04 -16.39 15.70
CA ASN A 2 26.59 -16.15 15.77
C ASN A 2 26.25 -14.96 14.87
N LYS A 3 25.21 -15.11 14.06
CA LYS A 3 24.66 -14.02 13.24
C LYS A 3 23.54 -13.37 14.04
N TYR A 4 23.53 -12.04 14.10
CA TYR A 4 22.50 -11.30 14.82
C TYR A 4 21.61 -10.54 13.85
N LYS A 5 20.29 -10.60 14.06
CA LYS A 5 19.30 -9.82 13.30
C LYS A 5 19.05 -8.50 14.01
N ILE A 6 19.29 -7.39 13.32
CA ILE A 6 19.12 -6.04 13.86
C ILE A 6 18.02 -5.31 13.10
N ALA A 7 16.99 -4.86 13.81
CA ALA A 7 15.96 -4.00 13.24
C ALA A 7 16.44 -2.54 13.23
N VAL A 8 16.24 -1.83 12.12
CA VAL A 8 16.53 -0.39 12.01
C VAL A 8 15.22 0.33 11.69
N ILE A 9 14.85 1.29 12.53
CA ILE A 9 13.62 2.06 12.41
C ILE A 9 13.97 3.49 11.98
N ILE A 10 13.52 3.91 10.80
CA ILE A 10 13.91 5.20 10.20
C ILE A 10 12.84 5.73 9.24
N ALA A 11 12.71 7.05 9.13
CA ALA A 11 11.88 7.71 8.14
C ALA A 11 12.67 8.67 7.24
N SER A 12 12.19 8.85 6.00
CA SER A 12 12.74 9.76 4.99
C SER A 12 14.22 9.49 4.68
N ILE A 13 14.52 8.28 4.20
CA ILE A 13 15.89 7.85 3.86
C ILE A 13 16.51 8.63 2.68
N ASP A 14 15.73 9.47 2.00
CA ASP A 14 16.12 10.36 0.91
C ASP A 14 16.95 11.57 1.37
N GLN A 15 17.01 11.82 2.67
CA GLN A 15 17.72 12.95 3.26
C GLN A 15 19.19 12.59 3.62
N SER A 16 20.07 13.59 3.65
CA SER A 16 21.52 13.42 3.87
C SER A 16 21.88 12.90 5.27
N TYR A 17 21.14 13.35 6.28
CA TYR A 17 21.28 12.92 7.67
C TYR A 17 21.08 11.38 7.81
N GLN A 18 19.93 10.89 7.36
CA GLN A 18 19.53 9.49 7.41
C GLN A 18 20.49 8.59 6.62
N SER A 19 20.78 8.98 5.37
CA SER A 19 21.65 8.20 4.49
C SER A 19 23.08 8.09 5.04
N SER A 20 23.61 9.13 5.70
CA SER A 20 24.94 9.10 6.31
C SER A 20 25.04 8.10 7.46
N ILE A 21 24.02 8.04 8.33
CA ILE A 21 23.95 7.08 9.43
C ILE A 21 23.78 5.66 8.90
N LEU A 22 22.89 5.44 7.92
CA LEU A 22 22.68 4.12 7.30
C LEU A 22 23.96 3.61 6.62
N ASN A 23 24.74 4.48 5.99
CA ASN A 23 26.07 4.12 5.45
C ASN A 23 27.03 3.67 6.55
N GLY A 24 26.99 4.30 7.72
CA GLY A 24 27.75 3.90 8.90
C GLY A 24 27.38 2.49 9.35
N ILE A 25 26.08 2.24 9.54
CA ILE A 25 25.52 0.93 9.89
C ILE A 25 25.95 -0.12 8.87
N LYS A 26 25.75 0.16 7.58
CA LYS A 26 26.12 -0.73 6.47
C LYS A 26 27.61 -1.10 6.49
N SER A 27 28.48 -0.11 6.73
CA SER A 27 29.94 -0.32 6.74
C SER A 27 30.41 -1.21 7.89
N SER A 28 29.71 -1.19 9.04
CA SER A 28 30.07 -1.97 10.23
C SER A 28 29.31 -3.30 10.37
N ALA A 29 28.22 -3.49 9.63
CA ALA A 29 27.35 -4.66 9.76
C ALA A 29 28.07 -5.99 9.55
N ALA A 30 28.91 -6.10 8.51
CA ALA A 30 29.65 -7.33 8.21
C ALA A 30 30.66 -7.66 9.34
N GLU A 31 31.41 -6.66 9.82
CA GLU A 31 32.38 -6.81 10.92
C GLU A 31 31.71 -7.21 12.24
N CYS A 32 30.49 -6.73 12.48
CA CYS A 32 29.69 -7.07 13.66
C CYS A 32 28.90 -8.39 13.51
N SER A 33 28.98 -9.08 12.36
CA SER A 33 28.15 -10.26 12.04
C SER A 33 26.64 -9.99 12.11
N PHE A 34 26.22 -8.80 11.69
CA PHE A 34 24.82 -8.35 11.72
C PHE A 34 24.14 -8.50 10.37
N ASP A 35 22.91 -8.99 10.39
CA ASP A 35 21.96 -8.84 9.29
C ASP A 35 20.97 -7.74 9.66
N ILE A 36 20.93 -6.69 8.85
CA ILE A 36 20.21 -5.44 9.07
C ILE A 36 18.89 -5.45 8.32
N PHE A 37 17.80 -5.12 9.02
CA PHE A 37 16.44 -5.03 8.49
C PHE A 37 15.92 -3.61 8.71
N VAL A 38 15.93 -2.80 7.65
CA VAL A 38 15.56 -1.38 7.70
C VAL A 38 14.10 -1.21 7.33
N PHE A 39 13.29 -0.75 8.27
CA PHE A 39 11.87 -0.44 8.06
C PHE A 39 11.73 1.05 7.78
N VAL A 40 11.26 1.38 6.57
CA VAL A 40 11.31 2.73 6.00
C VAL A 40 9.91 3.25 5.74
N SER A 41 9.62 4.46 6.24
CA SER A 41 8.46 5.26 5.84
C SER A 41 8.91 6.58 5.19
N PHE A 42 8.15 7.12 4.24
CA PHE A 42 8.42 8.43 3.63
C PHE A 42 7.47 9.51 4.14
N ILE A 43 7.72 10.02 5.35
CA ILE A 43 6.80 10.90 6.09
C ILE A 43 6.83 12.34 5.59
N GLY A 44 5.70 13.05 5.72
CA GLY A 44 5.65 14.49 5.93
C GLY A 44 5.74 15.35 4.68
N SER A 45 5.81 14.78 3.47
CA SER A 45 5.89 15.56 2.22
C SER A 45 4.54 15.89 1.61
N LEU A 46 3.47 15.17 1.97
CA LEU A 46 2.19 15.22 1.25
C LEU A 46 1.02 15.82 2.03
N GLY A 47 1.12 15.93 3.37
CA GLY A 47 0.08 16.55 4.20
C GLY A 47 -1.29 15.83 4.15
N ASN A 48 -1.29 14.51 3.99
CA ASN A 48 -2.49 13.68 3.88
C ASN A 48 -2.54 12.65 5.01
N PRO A 49 -3.43 12.81 6.02
CA PRO A 49 -3.48 11.93 7.19
C PRO A 49 -3.74 10.45 6.88
N GLY A 50 -4.55 10.17 5.85
CA GLY A 50 -4.83 8.80 5.44
C GLY A 50 -3.59 8.14 4.84
N HIS A 51 -2.86 8.87 3.98
CA HIS A 51 -1.59 8.40 3.43
C HIS A 51 -0.54 8.19 4.52
N ASP A 52 -0.40 9.13 5.45
CA ASP A 52 0.54 9.02 6.57
C ASP A 52 0.24 7.77 7.41
N THR A 53 -1.04 7.46 7.66
CA THR A 53 -1.46 6.24 8.37
C THR A 53 -0.97 4.98 7.67
N GLY A 54 -1.13 4.89 6.34
CA GLY A 54 -0.64 3.74 5.57
C GLY A 54 0.89 3.65 5.50
N GLU A 55 1.60 4.77 5.47
CA GLU A 55 3.07 4.81 5.57
C GLU A 55 3.55 4.28 6.93
N PHE A 56 2.92 4.70 8.04
CA PHE A 56 3.30 4.27 9.39
C PHE A 56 3.11 2.78 9.66
N ASN A 57 2.25 2.11 8.89
CA ASN A 57 2.03 0.68 9.05
C ASN A 57 3.32 -0.13 8.91
N ILE A 58 4.32 0.33 8.16
CA ILE A 58 5.60 -0.36 8.03
C ILE A 58 6.27 -0.63 9.39
N PHE A 59 6.05 0.23 10.38
CA PHE A 59 6.59 0.05 11.74
C PHE A 59 5.84 -1.02 12.55
N ASN A 60 4.68 -1.47 12.08
CA ASN A 60 3.96 -2.63 12.60
C ASN A 60 4.50 -3.96 12.08
N LEU A 61 5.19 -3.96 10.94
CA LEU A 61 5.77 -5.16 10.31
C LEU A 61 6.76 -5.96 11.18
N PRO A 62 7.75 -5.36 11.88
CA PRO A 62 8.74 -6.14 12.64
C PRO A 62 8.16 -6.78 13.90
N ASP A 63 8.18 -8.11 13.99
CA ASP A 63 8.06 -8.80 15.27
C ASP A 63 9.40 -8.73 16.01
N PHE A 64 9.57 -7.74 16.90
CA PHE A 64 10.81 -7.50 17.63
C PHE A 64 11.27 -8.70 18.48
N SER A 65 10.41 -9.68 18.79
CA SER A 65 10.82 -10.89 19.50
C SER A 65 11.67 -11.86 18.65
N GLU A 66 11.66 -11.67 17.32
CA GLU A 66 12.45 -12.45 16.35
C GLU A 66 13.78 -11.74 15.97
N PHE A 67 14.11 -10.63 16.64
CA PHE A 67 15.33 -9.85 16.47
C PHE A 67 16.22 -9.93 17.70
N ASP A 68 17.53 -9.78 17.50
CA ASP A 68 18.51 -9.78 18.58
C ASP A 68 18.74 -8.37 19.15
N GLY A 69 18.49 -7.33 18.35
CA GLY A 69 18.62 -5.94 18.78
C GLY A 69 17.99 -4.94 17.82
N ALA A 70 17.96 -3.66 18.20
CA ALA A 70 17.39 -2.60 17.38
C ALA A 70 18.24 -1.31 17.37
N ILE A 71 18.21 -0.58 16.26
CA ILE A 71 18.76 0.78 16.13
C ILE A 71 17.63 1.72 15.70
N LEU A 72 17.46 2.81 16.43
CA LEU A 72 16.27 3.67 16.35
C LEU A 72 16.67 5.10 15.99
N LEU A 73 16.18 5.59 14.85
CA LEU A 73 16.25 7.00 14.45
C LEU A 73 14.85 7.62 14.59
N THR A 74 14.26 7.51 15.78
CA THR A 74 12.87 7.97 16.02
C THR A 74 12.71 9.48 15.96
N ASN A 75 13.80 10.26 16.02
CA ASN A 75 13.79 11.70 15.76
C ASN A 75 13.33 12.04 14.34
N THR A 76 13.42 11.08 13.41
CA THR A 76 12.92 11.22 12.03
C THR A 76 11.41 10.96 11.89
N ILE A 77 10.74 10.44 12.93
CA ILE A 77 9.33 10.06 12.90
C ILE A 77 8.51 11.12 13.63
N ASP A 78 7.88 12.00 12.86
CA ASP A 78 7.03 13.07 13.36
C ASP A 78 5.60 12.60 13.71
N HIS A 79 5.51 11.58 14.57
CA HIS A 79 4.23 11.07 15.05
C HIS A 79 4.37 10.38 16.42
N PRO A 80 4.20 11.12 17.54
CA PRO A 80 4.45 10.61 18.89
C PRO A 80 3.72 9.30 19.25
N PRO A 81 2.45 9.06 18.85
CA PRO A 81 1.80 7.77 19.08
C PRO A 81 2.53 6.57 18.46
N VAL A 82 3.08 6.73 17.26
CA VAL A 82 3.82 5.67 16.55
C VAL A 82 5.14 5.39 17.26
N VAL A 83 5.88 6.45 17.62
CA VAL A 83 7.13 6.34 18.38
C VAL A 83 6.92 5.62 19.72
N ARG A 84 5.86 5.97 20.47
CA ARG A 84 5.51 5.28 21.73
C ARG A 84 5.20 3.80 21.51
N ASN A 85 4.50 3.45 20.44
CA ASN A 85 4.19 2.05 20.11
C ASN A 85 5.46 1.24 19.83
N ILE A 86 6.39 1.79 19.04
CA ILE A 86 7.70 1.18 18.74
C ILE A 86 8.45 0.89 20.05
N PHE A 87 8.60 1.88 20.93
CA PHE A 87 9.27 1.71 22.21
C PHE A 87 8.60 0.66 23.10
N SER A 88 7.27 0.65 23.16
CA SER A 88 6.52 -0.34 23.95
C SER A 88 6.77 -1.78 23.47
N ARG A 89 6.85 -2.00 22.15
CA ARG A 89 7.05 -3.34 21.58
C ARG A 89 8.49 -3.84 21.75
N ILE A 90 9.47 -2.94 21.62
CA ILE A 90 10.88 -3.26 21.90
C ILE A 90 11.07 -3.64 23.37
N ARG A 91 10.52 -2.86 24.31
CA ARG A 91 10.56 -3.18 25.74
C ARG A 91 9.89 -4.52 26.05
N LYS A 92 8.75 -4.80 25.41
CA LYS A 92 8.05 -6.09 25.55
C LYS A 92 8.87 -7.27 25.01
N ALA A 93 9.62 -7.07 23.92
CA ALA A 93 10.49 -8.08 23.36
C ALA A 93 11.75 -8.33 24.22
N GLY A 94 12.17 -7.35 25.03
CA GLY A 94 13.33 -7.48 25.92
C GLY A 94 14.67 -7.46 25.20
N ILE A 95 14.73 -6.88 24.00
CA ILE A 95 15.95 -6.80 23.17
C ILE A 95 16.72 -5.50 23.46
N PRO A 96 18.07 -5.51 23.40
CA PRO A 96 18.87 -4.29 23.48
C PRO A 96 18.57 -3.37 22.29
N ALA A 97 18.41 -2.07 22.56
CA ALA A 97 18.16 -1.07 21.54
C ALA A 97 19.09 0.14 21.71
N VAL A 98 19.55 0.70 20.58
CA VAL A 98 20.32 1.94 20.51
C VAL A 98 19.44 3.01 19.88
N SER A 99 19.16 4.08 20.61
CA SER A 99 18.52 5.29 20.11
C SER A 99 19.59 6.32 19.72
N ILE A 100 19.49 6.84 18.50
CA ILE A 100 20.35 7.91 18.01
C ILE A 100 19.61 9.25 18.15
N ASP A 101 20.33 10.26 18.66
CA ASP A 101 19.90 11.62 19.04
C ASP A 101 18.88 11.70 20.18
N ASN A 102 17.80 10.93 20.15
CA ASN A 102 16.81 10.93 21.22
C ASN A 102 17.28 10.07 22.40
N ASP A 103 17.42 10.66 23.60
CA ASP A 103 17.68 9.89 24.81
C ASP A 103 16.41 9.21 25.33
N VAL A 104 16.35 7.88 25.19
CA VAL A 104 15.20 7.05 25.59
C VAL A 104 15.56 6.22 26.82
N PRO A 105 14.83 6.35 27.94
CA PRO A 105 15.06 5.53 29.13
C PRO A 105 15.07 4.03 28.80
N ASP A 106 16.01 3.32 29.42
CA ASP A 106 16.25 1.88 29.28
C ASP A 106 16.83 1.42 27.93
N MET A 107 17.24 2.36 27.08
CA MET A 107 17.95 2.10 25.83
C MET A 107 19.36 2.71 25.86
N PHE A 108 20.25 2.18 25.03
CA PHE A 108 21.52 2.83 24.73
C PHE A 108 21.26 4.11 23.94
N HIS A 109 22.08 5.12 24.15
CA HIS A 109 21.91 6.44 23.57
C HIS A 109 23.21 6.91 22.93
N ILE A 110 23.12 7.37 21.69
CA ILE A 110 24.17 8.09 20.99
C ILE A 110 23.64 9.47 20.68
N GLY A 111 24.17 10.49 21.36
CA GLY A 111 23.71 11.87 21.22
C GLY A 111 24.80 12.83 20.79
N ILE A 112 24.39 14.08 20.60
CA ILE A 112 25.26 15.23 20.35
C ILE A 112 24.88 16.38 21.28
N ASP A 113 25.80 17.30 21.54
CA ASP A 113 25.54 18.48 22.38
C ASP A 113 25.06 19.66 21.52
N ASN A 114 23.78 19.66 21.15
CA ASN A 114 23.20 20.73 20.32
C ASN A 114 23.41 22.13 20.89
N VAL A 115 23.37 22.26 22.23
CA VAL A 115 23.47 23.53 22.93
C VAL A 115 24.87 24.10 22.76
N ALA A 116 25.92 23.35 23.12
CA ALA A 116 27.29 23.84 23.06
C ALA A 116 27.70 24.26 21.64
N ALA A 117 27.37 23.47 20.62
CA ALA A 117 27.70 23.83 19.23
C ALA A 117 26.95 25.09 18.76
N MET A 118 25.67 25.22 19.10
CA MET A 118 24.89 26.38 18.68
C MET A 118 25.32 27.66 19.41
N LYS A 119 25.73 27.53 20.68
CA LYS A 119 26.38 28.63 21.40
C LYS A 119 27.66 29.05 20.71
N GLU A 120 28.57 28.12 20.39
CA GLU A 120 29.85 28.42 19.75
C GLU A 120 29.66 29.09 18.37
N ILE A 121 28.71 28.63 17.56
CA ILE A 121 28.34 29.28 16.29
C ILE A 121 27.82 30.70 16.54
N THR A 122 26.89 30.89 17.47
CA THR A 122 26.29 32.22 17.72
C THR A 122 27.33 33.19 18.25
N GLU A 123 28.15 32.74 19.21
CA GLU A 123 29.26 33.52 19.77
C GLU A 123 30.29 33.90 18.71
N HIS A 124 30.58 33.02 17.76
CA HIS A 124 31.49 33.33 16.65
C HIS A 124 31.02 34.55 15.85
N PHE A 125 29.73 34.60 15.50
CA PHE A 125 29.17 35.73 14.75
C PHE A 125 29.23 37.04 15.56
N ILE A 126 29.02 36.98 16.88
CA ILE A 126 29.10 38.16 17.75
C ILE A 126 30.56 38.59 17.96
N LYS A 127 31.44 37.67 18.37
CA LYS A 127 32.81 37.97 18.83
C LYS A 127 33.78 38.19 17.68
N VAL A 128 33.66 37.45 16.58
CA VAL A 128 34.58 37.51 15.44
C VAL A 128 34.07 38.49 14.37
N HIS A 129 32.77 38.43 14.07
CA HIS A 129 32.18 39.23 13.00
C HIS A 129 31.45 40.50 13.48
N ASN A 130 31.41 40.74 14.80
CA ASN A 130 30.74 41.90 15.41
C ASN A 130 29.26 42.05 15.03
N VAL A 131 28.59 40.93 14.72
CA VAL A 131 27.18 40.92 14.32
C VAL A 131 26.30 41.28 15.50
N ARG A 132 25.34 42.18 15.29
CA ARG A 132 24.35 42.59 16.31
C ARG A 132 22.91 42.39 15.86
N LYS A 133 22.65 42.20 14.57
CA LYS A 133 21.31 42.01 14.04
C LYS A 133 21.15 40.66 13.36
N PHE A 134 20.38 39.78 14.00
CA PHE A 134 20.19 38.41 13.58
C PHE A 134 18.77 38.13 13.10
N ASN A 135 18.65 37.20 12.15
CA ASN A 135 17.45 36.39 12.01
C ASN A 135 17.80 34.92 12.25
N TYR A 136 16.80 34.12 12.60
CA TYR A 136 16.98 32.69 12.90
C TYR A 136 15.97 31.85 12.11
N ILE A 137 16.45 30.78 11.47
CA ILE A 137 15.60 29.79 10.79
C ILE A 137 15.62 28.50 11.61
N SER A 138 14.59 28.29 12.42
CA SER A 138 14.40 27.10 13.25
C SER A 138 13.82 25.92 12.46
N GLY A 139 13.84 24.73 13.06
CA GLY A 139 13.03 23.59 12.63
C GLY A 139 11.63 23.60 13.26
N PRO A 140 10.95 22.44 13.33
CA PRO A 140 9.63 22.31 13.92
C PRO A 140 9.61 22.59 15.42
N ARG A 141 8.57 23.29 15.90
CA ARG A 141 8.42 23.71 17.32
C ARG A 141 8.41 22.56 18.34
N TYR A 142 7.92 21.39 17.93
CA TYR A 142 7.79 20.22 18.81
C TYR A 142 9.02 19.32 18.77
N ASN A 143 10.01 19.62 17.91
CA ASN A 143 11.23 18.83 17.82
C ASN A 143 12.23 19.29 18.91
N PRO A 144 12.71 18.39 19.79
CA PRO A 144 13.61 18.75 20.88
C PRO A 144 14.92 19.41 20.40
N GLU A 145 15.57 18.85 19.36
CA GLU A 145 16.82 19.41 18.82
C GLU A 145 16.62 20.84 18.30
N SER A 146 15.47 21.11 17.66
CA SER A 146 15.12 22.43 17.18
C SER A 146 14.92 23.43 18.34
N SER A 147 14.34 22.99 19.45
CA SER A 147 14.19 23.81 20.66
C SER A 147 15.55 24.09 21.28
N ASP A 148 16.35 23.05 21.54
CA ASP A 148 17.68 23.18 22.15
C ASP A 148 18.58 24.16 21.38
N ARG A 149 18.55 24.08 20.04
CA ARG A 149 19.31 24.99 19.17
C ARG A 149 18.77 26.42 19.22
N LEU A 150 17.45 26.61 19.23
CA LEU A 150 16.87 27.96 19.31
C LEU A 150 17.14 28.58 20.69
N ASP A 151 16.97 27.81 21.76
CA ASP A 151 17.17 28.25 23.14
C ASP A 151 18.64 28.63 23.37
N ALA A 152 19.59 27.83 22.88
CA ALA A 152 21.02 28.14 22.93
C ALA A 152 21.39 29.43 22.19
N PHE A 153 20.77 29.68 21.02
CA PHE A 153 20.94 30.91 20.28
C PHE A 153 20.41 32.12 21.06
N LEU A 154 19.19 32.01 21.62
CA LEU A 154 18.56 33.08 22.40
C LEU A 154 19.34 33.40 23.68
N GLU A 155 19.86 32.37 24.36
CA GLU A 155 20.68 32.52 25.57
C GLU A 155 21.95 33.32 25.27
N VAL A 156 22.68 33.01 24.19
CA VAL A 156 23.87 33.77 23.80
C VAL A 156 23.54 35.22 23.42
N LEU A 157 22.39 35.47 22.80
CA LEU A 157 21.96 36.84 22.53
C LEU A 157 21.68 37.61 23.82
N ASP A 158 20.99 37.00 24.79
CA ASP A 158 20.70 37.59 26.10
C ASP A 158 21.99 37.91 26.87
N GLU A 159 22.92 36.96 26.95
CA GLU A 159 24.24 37.12 27.57
C GLU A 159 25.05 38.28 26.95
N ASN A 160 24.83 38.58 25.66
CA ASN A 160 25.51 39.64 24.93
C ASN A 160 24.68 40.94 24.79
N ASN A 161 23.55 41.04 25.51
CA ASN A 161 22.61 42.16 25.50
C ASN A 161 22.08 42.51 24.09
N ILE A 162 21.73 41.50 23.30
CA ILE A 162 21.17 41.64 21.96
C ILE A 162 19.71 41.20 21.99
N SER A 163 18.78 42.14 21.78
CA SER A 163 17.35 41.82 21.67
C SER A 163 16.99 41.34 20.27
N ILE A 164 16.16 40.30 20.15
CA ILE A 164 15.59 39.83 18.89
C ILE A 164 14.06 39.91 18.89
N GLU A 165 13.49 40.41 17.80
CA GLU A 165 12.06 40.49 17.60
C GLU A 165 11.50 39.12 17.14
N ASN A 166 10.30 38.75 17.57
CA ASN A 166 9.70 37.46 17.21
C ASN A 166 9.52 37.26 15.69
N ASP A 167 9.37 38.35 14.93
CA ASP A 167 9.26 38.32 13.47
C ASP A 167 10.61 38.11 12.76
N ARG A 168 11.71 37.98 13.51
CA ARG A 168 13.05 37.58 13.02
C ARG A 168 13.34 36.11 13.22
N ILE A 169 12.39 35.36 13.80
CA ILE A 169 12.47 33.91 13.96
C ILE A 169 11.43 33.27 13.03
N TYR A 170 11.89 32.38 12.16
CA TYR A 170 11.03 31.57 11.29
C TYR A 170 11.10 30.12 11.71
N TYR A 171 9.95 29.46 11.85
CA TYR A 171 9.86 28.02 12.16
C TYR A 171 9.68 27.24 10.87
N GLY A 172 10.72 26.51 10.47
CA GLY A 172 10.73 25.62 9.31
C GLY A 172 10.47 24.17 9.67
N ASP A 173 10.80 23.29 8.74
CA ASP A 173 10.56 21.84 8.79
C ASP A 173 11.82 21.01 8.49
N PHE A 174 13.00 21.62 8.61
CA PHE A 174 14.31 21.07 8.22
C PHE A 174 14.46 20.76 6.72
N ARG A 175 13.54 21.22 5.86
CA ARG A 175 13.58 20.93 4.42
C ARG A 175 13.88 22.16 3.56
N ALA A 176 14.26 21.87 2.31
CA ALA A 176 14.68 22.87 1.33
C ALA A 176 13.67 24.02 1.12
N PRO A 177 12.34 23.80 1.06
CA PRO A 177 11.39 24.91 0.89
C PRO A 177 11.43 25.93 2.05
N SER A 178 11.72 25.48 3.28
CA SER A 178 11.70 26.33 4.46
C SER A 178 12.74 27.43 4.44
N GLY A 179 13.95 27.18 3.93
CA GLY A 179 14.98 28.22 3.82
C GLY A 179 14.59 29.36 2.88
N LYS A 180 14.04 29.02 1.71
CA LYS A 180 13.50 30.01 0.77
C LYS A 180 12.34 30.81 1.39
N ASN A 181 11.38 30.10 1.98
CA ASN A 181 10.19 30.71 2.57
C ASN A 181 10.53 31.64 3.75
N ALA A 182 11.53 31.28 4.55
CA ALA A 182 12.02 32.10 5.65
C ALA A 182 12.59 33.44 5.15
N VAL A 183 13.42 33.42 4.10
CA VAL A 183 13.98 34.65 3.50
C VAL A 183 12.86 35.55 2.97
N GLU A 184 11.87 34.99 2.26
CA GLU A 184 10.71 35.76 1.79
C GLU A 184 9.84 36.30 2.94
N TYR A 185 9.72 35.55 4.03
CA TYR A 185 9.04 35.97 5.25
C TYR A 185 9.74 37.18 5.89
N PHE A 186 11.06 37.12 6.02
CA PHE A 186 11.87 38.21 6.58
C PHE A 186 11.83 39.48 5.72
N MET A 187 11.98 39.34 4.39
CA MET A 187 11.90 40.47 3.44
C MET A 187 10.56 41.20 3.50
N LYS A 188 9.46 40.50 3.80
CA LYS A 188 8.11 41.10 3.87
C LYS A 188 7.81 41.77 5.20
N ARG A 189 8.40 41.30 6.30
CA ARG A 189 8.02 41.70 7.66
C ARG A 189 9.03 42.59 8.35
N ASN A 190 10.32 42.36 8.13
CA ASN A 190 11.35 43.15 8.78
C ASN A 190 11.62 44.43 7.98
N SER A 191 11.75 45.56 8.67
CA SER A 191 12.09 46.86 8.06
C SER A 191 13.43 46.88 7.32
N SER A 192 14.33 45.96 7.68
CA SER A 192 15.63 45.78 7.07
C SER A 192 16.17 44.37 7.36
N MET A 193 16.89 43.82 6.40
CA MET A 193 17.53 42.50 6.50
C MET A 193 18.56 42.45 7.65
N PRO A 194 18.84 41.25 8.19
CA PRO A 194 19.84 41.06 9.24
C PRO A 194 21.26 41.13 8.68
N GLU A 195 22.24 41.26 9.57
CA GLU A 195 23.66 41.09 9.26
C GLU A 195 24.05 39.60 9.21
N ALA A 196 23.32 38.76 9.95
CA ALA A 196 23.48 37.31 9.87
C ALA A 196 22.17 36.53 10.00
N ILE A 197 22.14 35.36 9.35
CA ILE A 197 21.09 34.36 9.51
C ILE A 197 21.70 33.07 10.06
N ILE A 198 21.24 32.62 11.21
CA ILE A 198 21.62 31.31 11.76
C ILE A 198 20.50 30.31 11.46
N CYS A 199 20.84 29.20 10.80
CA CYS A 199 19.87 28.18 10.43
C CYS A 199 20.08 26.91 11.25
N ALA A 200 18.98 26.27 11.66
CA ALA A 200 19.02 25.06 12.46
C ALA A 200 19.50 23.82 11.68
N ASN A 201 19.60 23.87 10.34
CA ASN A 201 20.29 22.88 9.52
C ASN A 201 20.81 23.47 8.20
N ASP A 202 21.66 22.71 7.51
CA ASP A 202 22.30 23.16 6.28
C ASP A 202 21.36 23.23 5.07
N VAL A 203 20.36 22.36 4.96
CA VAL A 203 19.45 22.34 3.81
C VAL A 203 18.65 23.65 3.75
N MET A 204 18.19 24.16 4.90
CA MET A 204 17.55 25.47 4.99
C MET A 204 18.54 26.61 4.76
N ALA A 205 19.78 26.49 5.26
CA ALA A 205 20.82 27.50 5.03
C ALA A 205 21.18 27.64 3.54
N ALA A 206 21.39 26.52 2.84
CA ALA A 206 21.70 26.48 1.42
C ALA A 206 20.60 27.13 0.57
N THR A 207 19.34 26.80 0.85
CA THR A 207 18.21 27.38 0.11
C THR A 207 17.96 28.86 0.46
N ALA A 208 18.25 29.27 1.70
CA ALA A 208 18.27 30.67 2.08
C ALA A 208 19.35 31.46 1.32
N ILE A 209 20.59 30.92 1.22
CA ILE A 209 21.68 31.48 0.40
C ILE A 209 21.21 31.73 -1.03
N ASN A 210 20.63 30.71 -1.68
CA ASN A 210 20.18 30.82 -3.07
C ASN A 210 19.11 31.91 -3.23
N ARG A 211 18.18 32.00 -2.27
CA ARG A 211 17.13 33.02 -2.33
C ARG A 211 17.67 34.43 -2.11
N LEU A 212 18.63 34.60 -1.20
CA LEU A 212 19.30 35.88 -0.93
C LEU A 212 20.10 36.36 -2.14
N ILE A 213 20.91 35.48 -2.75
CA ILE A 213 21.66 35.79 -3.97
C ILE A 213 20.69 36.18 -5.11
N ALA A 214 19.60 35.43 -5.29
CA ALA A 214 18.57 35.76 -6.27
C ALA A 214 17.80 37.07 -5.96
N ALA A 215 17.89 37.58 -4.73
CA ALA A 215 17.37 38.89 -4.35
C ALA A 215 18.42 40.01 -4.44
N GLY A 216 19.66 39.69 -4.85
CA GLY A 216 20.74 40.65 -5.08
C GLY A 216 21.69 40.85 -3.89
N TYR A 217 21.54 40.10 -2.79
CA TYR A 217 22.44 40.19 -1.64
C TYR A 217 23.74 39.43 -1.86
N LYS A 218 24.85 40.01 -1.39
CA LYS A 218 26.17 39.37 -1.37
C LYS A 218 26.40 38.64 -0.06
N ILE A 219 26.87 37.40 -0.17
CA ILE A 219 27.23 36.53 0.95
C ILE A 219 28.72 36.21 0.82
N PRO A 220 29.55 36.41 1.85
CA PRO A 220 29.24 36.83 3.23
C PRO A 220 29.23 38.35 3.47
N ASP A 221 29.47 39.18 2.45
CA ASP A 221 29.76 40.61 2.60
C ASP A 221 28.61 41.41 3.25
N GLU A 222 27.37 41.20 2.80
CA GLU A 222 26.19 41.90 3.32
C GLU A 222 25.45 41.06 4.37
N ILE A 223 25.35 39.75 4.13
CA ILE A 223 24.67 38.83 5.04
C ILE A 223 25.53 37.60 5.22
N LYS A 224 25.87 37.30 6.47
CA LYS A 224 26.57 36.07 6.85
C LYS A 224 25.55 34.99 7.17
N ILE A 225 25.88 33.74 6.92
CA ILE A 225 24.94 32.65 7.15
C ILE A 225 25.64 31.40 7.65
N SER A 226 25.01 30.72 8.61
CA SER A 226 25.44 29.41 9.09
C SER A 226 24.32 28.38 8.99
N GLY A 227 24.72 27.11 8.92
CA GLY A 227 23.84 25.97 9.08
C GLY A 227 24.28 25.07 10.23
N PHE A 228 23.83 23.83 10.17
CA PHE A 228 24.13 22.76 11.11
C PHE A 228 24.14 21.43 10.32
N ASP A 229 25.02 20.49 10.67
CA ASP A 229 25.25 19.15 10.09
C ASP A 229 26.45 19.00 9.11
N ASN A 230 27.04 20.08 8.57
CA ASN A 230 28.16 20.10 7.61
C ASN A 230 27.97 19.22 6.35
N THR A 231 26.74 19.16 5.84
CA THR A 231 26.34 18.40 4.65
C THR A 231 26.61 19.15 3.33
N TYR A 232 26.83 20.47 3.36
CA TYR A 232 27.16 21.30 2.20
C TYR A 232 28.56 21.91 2.35
N ASN A 233 29.58 21.17 1.89
CA ASN A 233 30.99 21.55 1.96
C ASN A 233 31.61 21.69 0.56
N LYS A 234 32.93 21.96 0.49
CA LYS A 234 33.67 22.19 -0.76
C LYS A 234 33.32 21.25 -1.93
N HIS A 235 33.00 20.00 -1.62
CA HIS A 235 32.83 18.95 -2.62
C HIS A 235 31.44 18.92 -3.28
N ASN A 236 30.46 19.70 -2.81
CA ASN A 236 29.08 19.58 -3.29
C ASN A 236 28.24 20.87 -3.32
N TYR A 237 28.79 22.06 -3.02
CA TYR A 237 28.02 23.31 -3.05
C TYR A 237 28.78 24.48 -3.68
N GLN A 238 28.03 25.51 -4.11
CA GLN A 238 28.58 26.69 -4.78
C GLN A 238 29.50 27.53 -3.85
N MET A 239 29.23 27.50 -2.55
CA MET A 239 30.05 28.13 -1.51
C MET A 239 30.17 27.21 -0.31
N GLU A 240 31.29 27.25 0.39
CA GLU A 240 31.46 26.46 1.59
C GLU A 240 30.66 27.04 2.76
N LEU A 241 29.64 26.30 3.20
CA LEU A 241 28.78 26.70 4.30
C LEU A 241 29.53 26.57 5.63
N THR A 242 29.46 27.63 6.43
CA THR A 242 29.80 27.65 7.85
C THR A 242 28.75 26.83 8.59
N SER A 243 29.16 25.75 9.23
CA SER A 243 28.24 24.77 9.79
C SER A 243 28.88 24.01 10.95
N VAL A 244 28.12 23.13 11.58
CA VAL A 244 28.58 22.24 12.65
C VAL A 244 28.76 20.84 12.08
N GLU A 245 29.99 20.32 12.12
CA GLU A 245 30.30 18.97 11.67
C GLU A 245 29.81 17.93 12.69
N ARG A 246 28.88 17.09 12.24
CA ARG A 246 28.37 15.96 13.01
C ARG A 246 29.03 14.65 12.56
N PRO A 247 29.38 13.77 13.50
CA PRO A 247 29.94 12.45 13.20
C PRO A 247 28.82 11.45 12.80
N LEU A 248 28.03 11.76 11.78
CA LEU A 248 26.84 10.98 11.39
C LEU A 248 27.17 9.54 10.97
N ASN A 249 28.19 9.37 10.12
CA ASN A 249 28.64 8.05 9.71
C ASN A 249 29.18 7.23 10.89
N GLU A 250 29.95 7.87 11.77
CA GLU A 250 30.48 7.26 12.98
C GLU A 250 29.36 6.91 13.97
N SER A 251 28.27 7.70 14.05
CA SER A 251 27.11 7.39 14.88
C SER A 251 26.50 6.04 14.49
N GLY A 252 26.34 5.80 13.18
CA GLY A 252 25.86 4.51 12.67
C GLY A 252 26.81 3.34 12.96
N LYS A 253 28.13 3.54 12.80
CA LYS A 253 29.13 2.51 13.14
C LYS A 253 29.13 2.21 14.63
N TYR A 254 29.06 3.25 15.46
CA TYR A 254 29.11 3.14 16.91
C TYR A 254 27.85 2.46 17.45
N ALA A 255 26.68 2.68 16.85
CA ALA A 255 25.46 1.94 17.17
C ALA A 255 25.65 0.42 16.98
N CYS A 256 26.26 0.00 15.86
CA CYS A 256 26.60 -1.41 15.65
C CYS A 256 27.60 -1.92 16.70
N LYS A 257 28.61 -1.10 17.03
CA LYS A 257 29.63 -1.45 18.02
C LYS A 257 29.06 -1.66 19.42
N ILE A 258 28.18 -0.77 19.90
CA ILE A 258 27.50 -0.89 21.20
C ILE A 258 26.76 -2.23 21.30
N LEU A 259 25.94 -2.55 20.29
CA LEU A 259 25.21 -3.83 20.25
C LEU A 259 26.18 -5.02 20.19
N SER A 260 27.25 -4.92 19.40
CA SER A 260 28.27 -5.97 19.30
C SER A 260 28.96 -6.23 20.64
N GLU A 261 29.29 -5.19 21.39
CA GLU A 261 29.86 -5.29 22.74
C GLU A 261 28.87 -5.92 23.72
N TYR A 262 27.61 -5.48 23.69
CA TYR A 262 26.55 -6.06 24.51
C TYR A 262 26.37 -7.57 24.25
N PHE A 263 26.31 -7.99 22.98
CA PHE A 263 26.19 -9.41 22.63
C PHE A 263 27.43 -10.26 22.97
N LYS A 264 28.60 -9.63 23.13
CA LYS A 264 29.81 -10.29 23.62
C LYS A 264 29.81 -10.46 25.15
N GLY A 265 28.78 -9.96 25.85
CA GLY A 265 28.68 -9.98 27.30
C GLY A 265 29.41 -8.82 28.00
N ASN A 266 29.83 -7.80 27.25
CA ASN A 266 30.38 -6.58 27.85
C ASN A 266 29.23 -5.66 28.30
N GLU A 267 29.54 -4.71 29.19
CA GLU A 267 28.63 -3.66 29.63
C GLU A 267 29.00 -2.33 28.96
N PRO A 268 28.55 -2.07 27.72
CA PRO A 268 28.81 -0.80 27.06
C PRO A 268 28.15 0.36 27.82
N GLN A 269 28.75 1.54 27.72
CA GLN A 269 28.20 2.75 28.33
C GLN A 269 26.79 3.03 27.79
N ARG A 270 25.85 3.30 28.70
CA ARG A 270 24.45 3.55 28.33
C ARG A 270 24.29 4.77 27.42
N SER A 271 25.00 5.85 27.68
CA SER A 271 24.91 7.09 26.90
C SER A 271 26.29 7.56 26.46
N THR A 272 26.47 7.77 25.16
CA THR A 272 27.69 8.31 24.55
C THR A 272 27.35 9.59 23.81
N ILE A 273 28.05 10.68 24.14
CA ILE A 273 27.95 11.94 23.42
C ILE A 273 29.13 12.02 22.46
N LEU A 274 28.86 12.17 21.17
CA LEU A 274 29.89 12.29 20.16
C LEU A 274 30.30 13.75 19.99
N ASN A 275 31.61 13.96 19.82
CA ASN A 275 32.15 15.29 19.63
C ASN A 275 31.71 15.87 18.28
N MET A 276 31.30 17.13 18.30
CA MET A 276 31.01 17.93 17.13
C MET A 276 32.06 19.04 17.04
N SER A 277 32.20 19.64 15.86
CA SER A 277 33.06 20.83 15.74
C SER A 277 32.46 21.83 14.76
N PRO A 278 32.33 23.11 15.16
CA PRO A 278 32.05 24.17 14.21
C PRO A 278 33.15 24.27 13.14
N LYS A 279 32.72 24.43 11.90
CA LYS A 279 33.56 24.68 10.74
C LYS A 279 33.20 26.07 10.22
N PHE A 280 34.04 27.05 10.51
CA PHE A 280 33.91 28.41 10.01
C PHE A 280 34.49 28.49 8.61
N ARG A 281 33.70 28.97 7.64
CA ARG A 281 34.02 28.88 6.20
C ARG A 281 33.65 30.15 5.43
N GLU A 282 33.40 30.02 4.13
CA GLU A 282 33.13 31.14 3.21
C GLU A 282 31.85 31.88 3.57
N SER A 283 30.80 31.19 3.99
CA SER A 283 29.50 31.83 4.23
C SER A 283 29.45 32.78 5.44
N CYS A 284 30.44 32.74 6.34
CA CYS A 284 30.66 33.76 7.38
C CYS A 284 31.82 34.70 7.05
N GLY A 285 32.70 34.31 6.12
CA GLY A 285 33.87 35.08 5.69
C GLY A 285 35.17 34.72 6.43
N CYS A 286 35.22 33.60 7.14
CA CYS A 286 36.43 33.16 7.85
C CYS A 286 37.40 32.35 6.98
N CYS A 287 36.92 31.70 5.93
CA CYS A 287 37.78 31.12 4.90
C CYS A 287 37.60 31.88 3.59
N ASN A 288 38.71 32.19 2.93
CA ASN A 288 38.70 32.53 1.52
C ASN A 288 38.81 31.23 0.73
N SER A 289 38.03 31.11 -0.34
CA SER A 289 38.17 30.03 -1.33
C SER A 289 39.63 29.98 -1.81
N GLU A 290 40.37 28.92 -1.46
CA GLU A 290 41.65 28.66 -2.10
C GLU A 290 41.43 28.52 -3.61
N PRO A 291 42.36 28.97 -4.46
CA PRO A 291 42.24 28.77 -5.90
C PRO A 291 42.08 27.27 -6.16
N PHE A 292 40.93 26.91 -6.74
CA PHE A 292 40.59 25.53 -7.05
C PHE A 292 41.71 24.87 -7.87
N ASP A 293 42.17 23.70 -7.41
CA ASP A 293 42.89 22.80 -8.29
C ASP A 293 41.94 22.38 -9.42
N ILE A 294 42.36 22.62 -10.66
CA ILE A 294 41.59 22.28 -11.86
C ILE A 294 41.26 20.78 -11.87
N ASP A 295 42.15 19.93 -11.34
CA ASP A 295 41.93 18.49 -11.29
C ASP A 295 40.91 18.11 -10.20
N GLU A 296 40.91 18.80 -9.06
CA GLU A 296 39.87 18.66 -8.02
C GLU A 296 38.49 19.04 -8.59
N VAL A 297 38.39 20.17 -9.28
CA VAL A 297 37.14 20.63 -9.94
C VAL A 297 36.68 19.64 -10.99
N LYS A 298 37.57 19.14 -11.85
CA LYS A 298 37.24 18.12 -12.83
C LYS A 298 36.74 16.84 -12.16
N SER A 299 37.35 16.42 -11.05
CA SER A 299 36.94 15.21 -10.32
C SER A 299 35.54 15.35 -9.72
N VAL A 300 35.24 16.50 -9.09
CA VAL A 300 33.93 16.82 -8.53
C VAL A 300 32.88 16.92 -9.64
N ASN A 301 33.20 17.61 -10.73
CA ASN A 301 32.32 17.69 -11.90
C ASN A 301 32.05 16.31 -12.48
N TYR A 302 33.06 15.46 -12.66
CA TYR A 302 32.89 14.10 -13.15
C TYR A 302 31.99 13.27 -12.22
N ALA A 303 32.17 13.37 -10.90
CA ALA A 303 31.31 12.70 -9.92
C ALA A 303 29.85 13.21 -10.00
N ASN A 304 29.64 14.51 -10.16
CA ASN A 304 28.32 15.11 -10.32
C ASN A 304 27.66 14.71 -11.63
N TYR A 305 28.39 14.73 -12.76
CA TYR A 305 27.90 14.24 -14.05
C TYR A 305 27.49 12.77 -13.98
N ARG A 306 28.30 11.92 -13.34
CA ARG A 306 27.97 10.50 -13.15
C ARG A 306 26.71 10.30 -12.30
N LYS A 307 26.54 11.07 -11.22
CA LYS A 307 25.31 11.07 -10.42
C LYS A 307 24.10 11.49 -11.26
N TYR A 308 24.24 12.56 -12.03
CA TYR A 308 23.18 13.09 -12.90
C TYR A 308 22.80 12.11 -14.01
N GLU A 309 23.78 11.49 -14.69
CA GLU A 309 23.58 10.46 -15.70
C GLU A 309 22.86 9.24 -15.12
N ASN A 310 23.28 8.77 -13.95
CA ASN A 310 22.60 7.68 -13.24
C ASN A 310 21.14 8.05 -12.96
N ILE A 311 20.88 9.22 -12.37
CA ILE A 311 19.52 9.69 -12.07
C ILE A 311 18.66 9.72 -13.35
N ASN A 312 19.17 10.30 -14.44
CA ASN A 312 18.43 10.39 -15.72
C ASN A 312 18.17 9.03 -16.36
N THR A 313 19.13 8.11 -16.28
CA THR A 313 18.97 6.75 -16.77
C THR A 313 17.81 6.07 -16.04
N TYR A 314 17.77 6.17 -14.71
CA TYR A 314 16.68 5.60 -13.92
C TYR A 314 15.36 6.34 -14.07
N MET A 315 15.36 7.66 -14.31
CA MET A 315 14.15 8.40 -14.66
C MET A 315 13.48 7.83 -15.91
N SER A 316 14.26 7.50 -16.95
CA SER A 316 13.74 6.90 -18.18
C SER A 316 13.09 5.53 -17.91
N VAL A 317 13.77 4.68 -17.14
CA VAL A 317 13.24 3.36 -16.74
C VAL A 317 11.96 3.51 -15.91
N PHE A 318 11.92 4.46 -14.99
CA PHE A 318 10.73 4.74 -14.17
C PHE A 318 9.55 5.28 -14.98
N ASN A 319 9.79 6.23 -15.89
CA ASN A 319 8.73 6.78 -16.74
C ASN A 319 8.12 5.67 -17.61
N LYS A 320 8.96 4.78 -18.15
CA LYS A 320 8.50 3.60 -18.89
C LYS A 320 7.66 2.67 -18.02
N LEU A 321 8.11 2.34 -16.80
CA LEU A 321 7.31 1.55 -15.86
C LEU A 321 5.96 2.22 -15.58
N SER A 322 5.96 3.53 -15.32
CA SER A 322 4.75 4.27 -14.98
C SER A 322 3.70 4.18 -16.10
N CYS A 323 4.13 4.30 -17.37
CA CYS A 323 3.25 4.07 -18.53
C CYS A 323 2.78 2.61 -18.59
N ASP A 324 3.70 1.65 -18.51
CA ASP A 324 3.39 0.22 -18.58
C ASP A 324 2.38 -0.23 -17.50
N LEU A 325 2.48 0.32 -16.29
CA LEU A 325 1.56 0.01 -15.17
C LEU A 325 0.18 0.67 -15.35
N GLN A 326 0.09 1.82 -16.00
CA GLN A 326 -1.19 2.49 -16.29
C GLN A 326 -2.02 1.73 -17.33
N ASP A 327 -1.36 1.11 -18.30
CA ASP A 327 -2.01 0.35 -19.38
C ASP A 327 -2.39 -1.09 -18.98
N CYS A 328 -2.07 -1.51 -17.75
CA CYS A 328 -2.38 -2.85 -17.29
C CYS A 328 -3.88 -3.03 -17.02
N GLY A 329 -4.52 -3.93 -17.76
CA GLY A 329 -5.93 -4.30 -17.57
C GLY A 329 -6.15 -5.50 -16.64
N SER A 330 -5.07 -6.13 -16.16
CA SER A 330 -5.15 -7.29 -15.25
C SER A 330 -3.93 -7.38 -14.35
N PHE A 331 -4.09 -8.05 -13.20
CA PHE A 331 -3.00 -8.29 -12.26
C PHE A 331 -1.84 -9.11 -12.88
N ARG A 332 -2.14 -10.02 -13.80
CA ARG A 332 -1.11 -10.78 -14.53
C ARG A 332 -0.22 -9.88 -15.38
N GLN A 333 -0.81 -8.91 -16.09
CA GLN A 333 -0.06 -7.93 -16.87
C GLN A 333 0.76 -7.01 -15.95
N TYR A 334 0.17 -6.58 -14.84
CA TYR A 334 0.84 -5.78 -13.81
C TYR A 334 2.13 -6.46 -13.32
N ILE A 335 2.04 -7.73 -12.90
CA ILE A 335 3.21 -8.49 -12.42
C ILE A 335 4.25 -8.68 -13.53
N ALA A 336 3.84 -8.94 -14.77
CA ALA A 336 4.77 -9.09 -15.90
C ALA A 336 5.53 -7.79 -16.20
N SER A 337 4.84 -6.64 -16.18
CA SER A 337 5.46 -5.32 -16.31
C SER A 337 6.40 -5.02 -15.15
N PHE A 338 5.98 -5.33 -13.93
CA PHE A 338 6.80 -5.04 -12.77
C PHE A 338 8.04 -5.93 -12.67
N LYS A 339 7.96 -7.22 -13.07
CA LYS A 339 9.13 -8.10 -13.19
C LYS A 339 10.19 -7.55 -14.14
N ARG A 340 9.80 -6.95 -15.28
CA ARG A 340 10.75 -6.31 -16.21
C ARG A 340 11.53 -5.18 -15.52
N PHE A 341 10.82 -4.34 -14.77
CA PHE A 341 11.45 -3.28 -13.98
C PHE A 341 12.36 -3.82 -12.89
N VAL A 342 11.97 -4.90 -12.19
CA VAL A 342 12.84 -5.57 -11.20
C VAL A 342 14.15 -6.04 -11.83
N ALA A 343 14.12 -6.59 -13.04
CA ALA A 343 15.33 -6.95 -13.75
C ALA A 343 16.21 -5.71 -14.08
N ASP A 344 15.61 -4.60 -14.51
CA ASP A 344 16.32 -3.35 -14.82
C ASP A 344 16.94 -2.69 -13.57
N MET A 345 16.27 -2.79 -12.42
CA MET A 345 16.81 -2.36 -11.11
C MET A 345 18.05 -3.15 -10.69
N ASN A 346 18.20 -4.37 -11.24
CA ASN A 346 19.25 -5.34 -10.93
C ASN A 346 19.54 -5.46 -9.42
N PRO A 347 18.54 -5.75 -8.57
CA PRO A 347 18.76 -5.99 -7.16
C PRO A 347 19.42 -7.36 -6.96
N GLU A 348 20.07 -7.57 -5.84
CA GLU A 348 20.55 -8.91 -5.46
C GLU A 348 19.39 -9.77 -4.97
N GLU A 349 18.48 -9.16 -4.17
CA GLU A 349 17.19 -9.75 -3.81
C GLU A 349 16.06 -8.72 -3.89
N PHE A 350 14.91 -9.15 -4.37
CA PHE A 350 13.69 -8.36 -4.39
C PHE A 350 12.46 -9.23 -4.16
N TYR A 351 11.59 -8.78 -3.25
CA TYR A 351 10.34 -9.44 -2.92
C TYR A 351 9.18 -8.45 -2.96
N PHE A 352 8.11 -8.80 -3.67
CA PHE A 352 6.84 -8.07 -3.70
C PHE A 352 5.78 -8.90 -2.97
N CYS A 353 5.43 -8.46 -1.76
CA CYS A 353 4.60 -9.21 -0.83
C CYS A 353 3.25 -8.49 -0.67
N LEU A 354 2.14 -9.18 -0.88
CA LEU A 354 0.78 -8.63 -0.73
C LEU A 354 0.05 -9.29 0.43
N CYS A 355 -0.74 -8.50 1.16
CA CYS A 355 -1.59 -8.99 2.24
C CYS A 355 -2.67 -9.93 1.73
N GLU A 356 -3.14 -10.85 2.58
CA GLU A 356 -4.35 -11.62 2.28
C GLU A 356 -5.53 -10.67 2.07
N ASN A 357 -6.35 -10.96 1.05
CA ASN A 357 -7.52 -10.14 0.70
C ASN A 357 -7.21 -8.69 0.27
N TRP A 358 -5.97 -8.39 -0.15
CA TRP A 358 -5.61 -7.08 -0.72
C TRP A 358 -6.50 -6.72 -1.92
N ASP A 359 -7.00 -7.72 -2.65
CA ASP A 359 -7.81 -7.61 -3.87
C ASP A 359 -9.33 -7.59 -3.61
N SER A 360 -9.75 -7.69 -2.35
CA SER A 360 -11.15 -7.86 -1.96
C SER A 360 -11.90 -6.54 -1.71
N GLU A 361 -13.22 -6.59 -1.80
CA GLU A 361 -14.13 -5.53 -1.32
C GLU A 361 -15.45 -6.20 -0.89
N ILE A 362 -15.97 -5.87 0.30
CA ILE A 362 -17.25 -6.44 0.77
C ILE A 362 -18.38 -5.85 -0.08
N PHE A 363 -19.21 -6.74 -0.64
CA PHE A 363 -20.40 -6.35 -1.39
C PHE A 363 -21.73 -6.71 -0.69
N ASP A 364 -21.74 -7.27 0.54
CA ASP A 364 -22.95 -7.39 1.37
C ASP A 364 -22.72 -7.94 2.80
N GLU A 365 -23.59 -7.57 3.75
CA GLU A 365 -23.56 -7.95 5.17
C GLU A 365 -24.35 -9.24 5.52
N LYS A 366 -25.11 -9.84 4.58
CA LYS A 366 -26.16 -10.79 5.00
C LYS A 366 -26.18 -12.21 4.46
N ASN A 367 -25.44 -12.62 3.41
CA ASN A 367 -25.80 -13.90 2.77
C ASN A 367 -24.68 -14.77 2.15
N ASP A 368 -23.41 -14.65 2.54
CA ASP A 368 -22.41 -15.64 2.13
C ASP A 368 -21.76 -16.33 3.34
N LEU A 369 -22.35 -17.46 3.73
CA LEU A 369 -21.78 -18.40 4.70
C LEU A 369 -20.63 -19.26 4.11
N ALA A 370 -20.21 -19.03 2.85
CA ALA A 370 -19.26 -19.88 2.15
C ALA A 370 -17.96 -19.21 1.67
N HIS A 371 -17.82 -17.88 1.75
CA HIS A 371 -16.56 -17.20 1.47
C HIS A 371 -16.31 -16.09 2.50
N ASN A 372 -15.34 -16.31 3.40
CA ASN A 372 -14.83 -15.31 4.34
C ASN A 372 -14.14 -14.14 3.60
N SER A 373 -14.86 -13.26 2.90
CA SER A 373 -14.27 -12.06 2.28
C SER A 373 -14.19 -10.93 3.31
N LYS A 374 -13.03 -10.81 3.96
CA LYS A 374 -12.69 -9.69 4.85
C LYS A 374 -12.44 -8.42 4.01
N ASN A 375 -12.68 -7.22 4.56
CA ASN A 375 -12.30 -5.95 3.93
C ASN A 375 -10.79 -5.90 3.62
N VAL A 376 -10.39 -5.00 2.71
CA VAL A 376 -8.98 -4.67 2.50
C VAL A 376 -8.34 -4.33 3.86
N PRO A 377 -7.21 -4.96 4.20
CA PRO A 377 -6.59 -4.76 5.50
C PRO A 377 -6.15 -3.30 5.72
N THR A 378 -6.26 -2.82 6.96
CA THR A 378 -5.58 -1.60 7.43
C THR A 378 -4.26 -1.90 8.14
N GLU A 379 -3.96 -3.19 8.36
CA GLU A 379 -2.74 -3.69 9.00
C GLU A 379 -2.24 -4.93 8.26
N PHE A 380 -0.96 -5.29 8.41
CA PHE A 380 -0.43 -6.50 7.77
C PHE A 380 -1.14 -7.76 8.24
N THR A 381 -1.52 -8.63 7.30
CA THR A 381 -2.14 -9.93 7.59
C THR A 381 -1.14 -10.93 8.15
N GLU A 382 -1.61 -12.05 8.73
CA GLU A 382 -0.73 -13.08 9.31
C GLU A 382 0.20 -13.70 8.26
N ASN A 383 -0.32 -13.95 7.06
CA ASN A 383 0.44 -14.39 5.91
C ASN A 383 0.40 -13.33 4.81
N VAL A 384 1.39 -13.38 3.94
CA VAL A 384 1.46 -12.59 2.70
C VAL A 384 1.74 -13.50 1.52
N SER A 385 1.17 -13.15 0.37
CA SER A 385 1.54 -13.77 -0.90
C SER A 385 2.77 -13.07 -1.48
N VAL A 386 3.78 -13.86 -1.86
CA VAL A 386 5.00 -13.38 -2.51
C VAL A 386 4.79 -13.50 -4.02
N GLU A 387 4.35 -12.41 -4.64
CA GLU A 387 3.95 -12.37 -6.05
C GLU A 387 5.15 -12.20 -6.99
N ILE A 388 6.20 -11.53 -6.51
CA ILE A 388 7.51 -11.48 -7.16
C ILE A 388 8.55 -11.90 -6.15
N SER A 389 9.33 -12.91 -6.52
CA SER A 389 10.53 -13.32 -5.81
C SER A 389 11.68 -13.33 -6.80
N TYR A 390 12.71 -12.52 -6.55
CA TYR A 390 13.88 -12.38 -7.42
C TYR A 390 15.15 -12.49 -6.58
N LEU A 391 16.05 -13.38 -6.99
CA LEU A 391 17.32 -13.65 -6.31
C LEU A 391 18.41 -13.80 -7.38
N ASN A 392 19.44 -12.97 -7.32
CA ASN A 392 20.66 -13.09 -8.14
C ASN A 392 20.41 -13.28 -9.65
N GLY A 393 19.48 -12.52 -10.24
CA GLY A 393 19.19 -12.63 -11.67
C GLY A 393 18.02 -13.56 -12.03
N VAL A 394 17.47 -14.30 -11.05
CA VAL A 394 16.49 -15.35 -11.31
C VAL A 394 15.17 -15.05 -10.61
N PHE A 395 14.06 -15.17 -11.35
CA PHE A 395 12.71 -15.15 -10.79
C PHE A 395 12.32 -16.53 -10.28
N HIS A 396 11.73 -16.58 -9.09
CA HIS A 396 11.17 -17.78 -8.49
C HIS A 396 9.64 -17.76 -8.56
N ASP A 397 9.05 -18.95 -8.36
CA ASP A 397 7.61 -19.13 -8.35
C ASP A 397 6.94 -18.40 -7.18
N LYS A 398 5.67 -18.06 -7.40
CA LYS A 398 4.82 -17.48 -6.37
C LYS A 398 4.76 -18.41 -5.16
N SER A 399 4.84 -17.82 -3.97
CA SER A 399 4.74 -18.54 -2.70
C SER A 399 3.91 -17.77 -1.68
N ILE A 400 3.61 -18.41 -0.55
CA ILE A 400 2.97 -17.78 0.61
C ILE A 400 3.94 -17.92 1.77
N MET A 401 4.09 -16.87 2.57
CA MET A 401 4.95 -16.87 3.76
C MET A 401 4.23 -16.20 4.92
N LYS A 402 4.65 -16.52 6.15
CA LYS A 402 4.23 -15.75 7.32
C LYS A 402 4.84 -14.37 7.24
N THR A 403 4.07 -13.34 7.53
CA THR A 403 4.54 -11.94 7.49
C THR A 403 5.77 -11.72 8.35
N LYS A 404 5.83 -12.37 9.52
CA LYS A 404 6.97 -12.29 10.44
C LYS A 404 8.29 -12.88 9.91
N ASP A 405 8.25 -13.71 8.86
CA ASP A 405 9.47 -14.22 8.24
C ASP A 405 10.18 -13.13 7.41
N LEU A 406 9.47 -12.05 7.04
CA LEU A 406 9.90 -10.86 6.28
C LEU A 406 10.40 -11.11 4.85
N VAL A 407 11.19 -12.16 4.63
CA VAL A 407 11.68 -12.60 3.32
C VAL A 407 11.60 -14.13 3.21
N PRO A 408 11.41 -14.70 2.00
CA PRO A 408 11.43 -16.14 1.82
C PRO A 408 12.80 -16.73 2.14
N LYS A 409 12.82 -17.92 2.75
CA LYS A 409 14.05 -18.62 3.13
C LYS A 409 14.58 -19.44 1.95
N PHE A 410 15.57 -18.94 1.23
CA PHE A 410 16.30 -19.70 0.21
C PHE A 410 17.52 -20.40 0.82
N ALA A 411 17.77 -21.64 0.42
CA ALA A 411 18.94 -22.38 0.84
C ALA A 411 20.23 -21.76 0.27
N GLY A 412 21.25 -21.53 1.11
CA GLY A 412 22.63 -21.38 0.64
C GLY A 412 23.35 -20.03 0.85
N SER A 413 22.76 -19.06 1.54
CA SER A 413 23.44 -17.78 1.77
C SER A 413 24.16 -17.74 3.14
N SER A 414 25.46 -18.07 3.14
CA SER A 414 26.33 -18.04 4.32
C SER A 414 26.88 -16.64 4.66
N GLU A 415 26.64 -15.62 3.83
CA GLU A 415 27.13 -14.26 4.05
C GLU A 415 26.49 -13.58 5.26
N THR A 416 27.28 -12.75 5.96
CA THR A 416 26.90 -11.84 7.04
C THR A 416 26.98 -10.40 6.54
N GLY A 417 26.24 -9.48 7.16
CA GLY A 417 26.24 -8.07 6.71
C GLY A 417 25.14 -7.78 5.69
N LYS A 418 24.08 -8.59 5.65
CA LYS A 418 22.95 -8.33 4.75
C LYS A 418 22.22 -7.07 5.20
N MET A 419 21.71 -6.29 4.26
CA MET A 419 20.91 -5.10 4.57
C MET A 419 19.68 -5.07 3.67
N TYR A 420 18.52 -5.34 4.25
CA TYR A 420 17.23 -5.30 3.58
C TYR A 420 16.51 -3.98 3.88
N TYR A 421 15.89 -3.40 2.86
CA TYR A 421 14.98 -2.27 2.98
C TYR A 421 13.55 -2.75 2.81
N PHE A 422 12.69 -2.48 3.79
CA PHE A 422 11.27 -2.79 3.78
C PHE A 422 10.49 -1.50 3.56
N ILE A 423 9.69 -1.47 2.49
CA ILE A 423 8.90 -0.32 2.05
C ILE A 423 7.42 -0.71 2.03
N PRO A 424 6.51 0.09 2.61
CA PRO A 424 5.09 -0.21 2.60
C PRO A 424 4.48 -0.08 1.20
N LEU A 425 3.50 -0.92 0.91
CA LEU A 425 2.57 -0.76 -0.22
C LEU A 425 1.21 -0.43 0.37
N HIS A 426 0.68 0.75 0.07
CA HIS A 426 -0.55 1.22 0.68
C HIS A 426 -1.30 2.21 -0.20
N PHE A 427 -2.61 2.33 0.04
CA PHE A 427 -3.44 3.35 -0.60
C PHE A 427 -4.32 4.02 0.45
N GLY A 428 -3.99 5.27 0.78
CA GLY A 428 -4.52 5.90 2.00
C GLY A 428 -4.14 5.05 3.22
N GLU A 429 -5.14 4.71 4.04
CA GLU A 429 -5.00 3.88 5.24
C GLU A 429 -4.94 2.37 4.96
N ARG A 430 -5.21 1.94 3.72
CA ARG A 430 -5.25 0.52 3.35
C ARG A 430 -3.84 -0.03 3.22
N CYS A 431 -3.55 -1.11 3.94
CA CYS A 431 -2.30 -1.85 3.88
C CYS A 431 -2.38 -2.92 2.79
N LEU A 432 -1.78 -2.67 1.63
CA LEU A 432 -1.77 -3.61 0.51
C LEU A 432 -0.67 -4.67 0.65
N GLY A 433 0.43 -4.34 1.32
CA GLY A 433 1.57 -5.23 1.47
C GLY A 433 2.88 -4.47 1.68
N PHE A 434 4.00 -5.07 1.30
CA PHE A 434 5.32 -4.42 1.36
C PHE A 434 6.27 -4.94 0.27
N MET A 435 7.30 -4.16 -0.01
CA MET A 435 8.46 -4.55 -0.80
C MET A 435 9.65 -4.78 0.11
N ALA A 436 10.45 -5.82 -0.16
CA ALA A 436 11.74 -6.03 0.47
C ALA A 436 12.84 -6.01 -0.60
N ILE A 437 13.85 -5.14 -0.42
CA ILE A 437 14.90 -4.90 -1.42
C ILE A 437 16.27 -5.06 -0.76
N ARG A 438 17.17 -5.84 -1.37
CA ARG A 438 18.59 -5.95 -0.99
C ARG A 438 19.48 -5.61 -2.17
N MET A 439 20.51 -4.81 -1.88
CA MET A 439 21.57 -4.38 -2.82
C MET A 439 21.05 -4.11 -4.24
N THR A 440 20.64 -2.87 -4.50
CA THR A 440 20.15 -2.46 -5.82
C THR A 440 21.03 -1.36 -6.39
N ARG A 441 21.03 -1.24 -7.72
CA ARG A 441 21.62 -0.07 -8.39
C ARG A 441 20.72 1.16 -8.28
N LEU A 442 19.47 1.01 -7.83
CA LEU A 442 18.59 2.13 -7.61
C LEU A 442 19.08 3.06 -6.49
N PRO A 443 18.98 4.38 -6.68
CA PRO A 443 19.28 5.34 -5.63
C PRO A 443 18.11 5.41 -4.62
N LEU A 444 18.06 4.47 -3.66
CA LEU A 444 17.02 4.42 -2.61
C LEU A 444 16.99 5.70 -1.75
N HIS A 445 18.14 6.37 -1.60
CA HIS A 445 18.30 7.64 -0.87
C HIS A 445 18.00 8.87 -1.73
N ASN A 446 17.02 8.78 -2.63
CA ASN A 446 16.62 9.89 -3.50
C ASN A 446 15.12 10.14 -3.36
N SER A 447 14.70 11.40 -3.36
CA SER A 447 13.30 11.79 -3.22
C SER A 447 12.39 11.22 -4.34
N MET A 448 12.94 10.90 -5.51
CA MET A 448 12.19 10.25 -6.58
C MET A 448 11.75 8.84 -6.21
N PHE A 449 12.50 8.13 -5.37
CA PHE A 449 12.15 6.78 -4.96
C PHE A 449 10.82 6.75 -4.18
N GLN A 450 10.53 7.79 -3.39
CA GLN A 450 9.20 7.97 -2.77
C GLN A 450 8.10 8.02 -3.84
N SER A 451 8.26 8.87 -4.87
CA SER A 451 7.31 8.98 -5.97
C SER A 451 7.07 7.64 -6.67
N TRP A 452 8.09 6.79 -6.75
CA TRP A 452 7.95 5.47 -7.37
C TRP A 452 7.12 4.52 -6.52
N CYS A 453 7.34 4.51 -5.21
CA CYS A 453 6.56 3.70 -4.27
C CYS A 453 5.07 4.10 -4.31
N ILE A 454 4.80 5.41 -4.42
CA ILE A 454 3.45 5.95 -4.62
C ILE A 454 2.84 5.47 -5.94
N THR A 455 3.59 5.55 -7.06
CA THR A 455 3.10 5.07 -8.37
C THR A 455 2.79 3.58 -8.36
N ILE A 456 3.66 2.75 -7.77
CA ILE A 456 3.46 1.30 -7.65
C ILE A 456 2.21 1.01 -6.83
N SER A 457 2.03 1.69 -5.70
CA SER A 457 0.86 1.47 -4.83
C SER A 457 -0.45 1.97 -5.46
N ASN A 458 -0.43 3.12 -6.13
CA ASN A 458 -1.61 3.65 -6.84
C ASN A 458 -2.04 2.76 -8.02
N SER A 459 -1.07 2.26 -8.79
CA SER A 459 -1.37 1.35 -9.89
C SER A 459 -1.87 -0.01 -9.39
N LEU A 460 -1.37 -0.50 -8.25
CA LEU A 460 -1.91 -1.70 -7.60
C LEU A 460 -3.38 -1.49 -7.16
N GLU A 461 -3.71 -0.34 -6.57
CA GLU A 461 -5.09 0.00 -6.23
C GLU A 461 -5.99 0.10 -7.47
N ASN A 462 -5.48 0.59 -8.60
CA ASN A 462 -6.23 0.59 -9.85
C ASN A 462 -6.53 -0.84 -10.34
N ILE A 463 -5.56 -1.75 -10.26
CA ILE A 463 -5.78 -3.17 -10.59
C ILE A 463 -6.82 -3.78 -9.65
N ARG A 464 -6.75 -3.50 -8.35
CA ARG A 464 -7.75 -3.95 -7.37
C ARG A 464 -9.15 -3.49 -7.79
N LYS A 465 -9.32 -2.21 -8.11
CA LYS A 465 -10.61 -1.64 -8.57
C LYS A 465 -11.11 -2.34 -9.83
N LEU A 466 -10.23 -2.68 -10.77
CA LEU A 466 -10.60 -3.42 -11.97
C LEU A 466 -11.09 -4.84 -11.64
N ILE A 467 -10.42 -5.55 -10.73
CA ILE A 467 -10.86 -6.87 -10.25
C ILE A 467 -12.24 -6.75 -9.60
N CYS A 468 -12.42 -5.78 -8.71
CA CYS A 468 -13.69 -5.55 -8.02
C CYS A 468 -14.82 -5.18 -8.99
N LEU A 469 -14.53 -4.35 -10.01
CA LEU A 469 -15.48 -3.96 -11.03
C LEU A 469 -15.91 -5.16 -11.88
N ASP A 470 -14.96 -6.00 -12.30
CA ASP A 470 -15.25 -7.22 -13.07
C ASP A 470 -16.16 -8.17 -12.27
N LEU A 471 -15.85 -8.40 -10.99
CA LEU A 471 -16.68 -9.19 -10.09
C LEU A 471 -18.10 -8.59 -9.92
N ALA A 472 -18.20 -7.27 -9.79
CA ALA A 472 -19.49 -6.58 -9.69
C ALA A 472 -20.31 -6.73 -10.98
N VAL A 473 -19.69 -6.58 -12.15
CA VAL A 473 -20.32 -6.78 -13.47
C VAL A 473 -20.80 -8.22 -13.62
N GLN A 474 -19.98 -9.22 -13.27
CA GLN A 474 -20.38 -10.63 -13.30
C GLN A 474 -21.56 -10.90 -12.36
N ARG A 475 -21.57 -10.31 -11.15
CA ARG A 475 -22.67 -10.43 -10.19
C ARG A 475 -23.96 -9.81 -10.73
N LEU A 476 -23.89 -8.61 -11.31
CA LEU A 476 -25.03 -7.94 -11.94
C LEU A 476 -25.58 -8.79 -13.11
N GLY A 477 -24.70 -9.37 -13.93
CA GLY A 477 -25.11 -10.29 -14.99
C GLY A 477 -25.84 -11.52 -14.44
N ARG A 478 -25.37 -12.08 -13.31
CA ARG A 478 -26.04 -13.20 -12.63
C ARG A 478 -27.42 -12.80 -12.09
N LEU A 479 -27.53 -11.67 -11.42
CA LEU A 479 -28.80 -11.15 -10.89
C LEU A 479 -29.80 -10.79 -12.00
N TYR A 480 -29.30 -10.33 -13.14
CA TYR A 480 -30.13 -10.00 -14.30
C TYR A 480 -30.72 -11.27 -14.96
N THR A 481 -29.97 -12.38 -14.98
CA THR A 481 -30.35 -13.60 -15.74
C THR A 481 -30.87 -14.75 -14.89
N LYS A 482 -30.57 -14.79 -13.59
CA LYS A 482 -30.98 -15.86 -12.68
C LYS A 482 -31.98 -15.38 -11.64
N ASP A 483 -32.85 -16.27 -11.20
CA ASP A 483 -33.75 -16.04 -10.07
C ASP A 483 -32.97 -16.23 -8.76
N THR A 484 -33.04 -15.25 -7.86
CA THR A 484 -32.22 -15.23 -6.64
C THR A 484 -32.64 -16.27 -5.60
N PHE A 485 -33.88 -16.77 -5.68
CA PHE A 485 -34.38 -17.80 -4.78
C PHE A 485 -34.01 -19.21 -5.26
N THR A 486 -34.22 -19.48 -6.55
CA THR A 486 -34.12 -20.83 -7.11
C THR A 486 -32.78 -21.13 -7.80
N GLY A 487 -31.97 -20.12 -8.13
CA GLY A 487 -30.67 -20.28 -8.80
C GLY A 487 -30.73 -20.68 -10.29
N ILE A 488 -31.92 -21.01 -10.80
CA ILE A 488 -32.18 -21.24 -12.23
C ILE A 488 -32.41 -19.92 -12.98
N LEU A 489 -32.59 -19.95 -14.30
CA LEU A 489 -32.83 -18.73 -15.07
C LEU A 489 -34.11 -18.03 -14.60
N ASN A 490 -34.12 -16.70 -14.62
CA ASN A 490 -35.34 -15.91 -14.50
C ASN A 490 -35.94 -15.65 -15.90
N ARG A 491 -37.05 -14.92 -15.96
CA ARG A 491 -37.70 -14.54 -17.22
C ARG A 491 -36.76 -13.86 -18.23
N ASN A 492 -35.85 -12.99 -17.79
CA ASN A 492 -34.91 -12.32 -18.69
C ASN A 492 -33.83 -13.28 -19.19
N GLY A 493 -33.29 -14.11 -18.30
CA GLY A 493 -32.32 -15.15 -18.66
C GLY A 493 -32.88 -16.16 -19.66
N PHE A 494 -34.16 -16.51 -19.52
CA PHE A 494 -34.87 -17.35 -20.49
C PHE A 494 -34.85 -16.74 -21.88
N VAL A 495 -35.34 -15.49 -22.02
CA VAL A 495 -35.40 -14.79 -23.32
C VAL A 495 -34.02 -14.72 -23.97
N GLN A 496 -32.99 -14.39 -23.18
CA GLN A 496 -31.62 -14.28 -23.68
C GLN A 496 -31.09 -15.64 -24.15
N ALA A 497 -31.30 -16.70 -23.37
CA ALA A 497 -30.81 -18.05 -23.70
C ALA A 497 -31.55 -18.67 -24.89
N THR A 498 -32.86 -18.40 -25.06
CA THR A 498 -33.65 -18.99 -26.14
C THR A 498 -33.56 -18.21 -27.45
N SER A 499 -33.21 -16.92 -27.45
CA SER A 499 -33.28 -16.04 -28.63
C SER A 499 -32.51 -16.55 -29.85
N GLU A 500 -31.23 -16.92 -29.69
CA GLU A 500 -30.42 -17.42 -30.81
C GLU A 500 -30.87 -18.79 -31.29
N ILE A 501 -31.25 -19.68 -30.37
CA ILE A 501 -31.71 -21.03 -30.69
C ILE A 501 -33.04 -20.96 -31.44
N TYR A 502 -33.96 -20.10 -30.98
CA TYR A 502 -35.24 -19.87 -31.62
C TYR A 502 -35.06 -19.37 -33.06
N LYS A 503 -34.19 -18.38 -33.29
CA LYS A 503 -33.87 -17.88 -34.65
C LYS A 503 -33.35 -18.99 -35.56
N LYS A 504 -32.41 -19.81 -35.09
CA LYS A 504 -31.90 -20.96 -35.86
C LYS A 504 -33.01 -21.98 -36.17
N CYS A 505 -33.90 -22.24 -35.22
CA CYS A 505 -35.02 -23.15 -35.46
C CYS A 505 -36.00 -22.61 -36.52
N VAL A 506 -36.19 -21.29 -36.59
CA VAL A 506 -36.99 -20.64 -37.64
C VAL A 506 -36.31 -20.80 -39.01
N GLU A 507 -35.02 -20.45 -39.10
CA GLU A 507 -34.24 -20.52 -40.36
C GLU A 507 -34.17 -21.95 -40.92
N GLU A 508 -33.94 -22.93 -40.04
CA GLU A 508 -33.74 -24.33 -40.40
C GLU A 508 -35.04 -25.16 -40.34
N LYS A 509 -36.17 -24.55 -39.99
CA LYS A 509 -37.49 -25.21 -39.83
C LYS A 509 -37.46 -26.41 -38.88
N ARG A 510 -36.75 -26.26 -37.75
CA ARG A 510 -36.68 -27.26 -36.69
C ARG A 510 -37.87 -27.14 -35.74
N GLU A 511 -38.33 -28.26 -35.19
CA GLU A 511 -39.38 -28.27 -34.18
C GLU A 511 -38.84 -27.80 -32.83
N ILE A 512 -39.65 -27.04 -32.11
CA ILE A 512 -39.37 -26.62 -30.74
C ILE A 512 -40.46 -27.14 -29.81
N MET A 513 -40.06 -27.38 -28.57
CA MET A 513 -40.95 -27.69 -27.46
C MET A 513 -40.95 -26.53 -26.48
N LEU A 514 -42.14 -26.14 -26.04
CA LEU A 514 -42.31 -25.21 -24.95
C LEU A 514 -43.30 -25.79 -23.93
N MET A 515 -42.84 -25.96 -22.70
CA MET A 515 -43.60 -26.51 -21.59
C MET A 515 -43.76 -25.46 -20.50
N PHE A 516 -45.00 -25.27 -20.06
CA PHE A 516 -45.36 -24.43 -18.93
C PHE A 516 -45.69 -25.31 -17.72
N ILE A 517 -45.14 -24.97 -16.56
CA ILE A 517 -45.24 -25.74 -15.32
C ILE A 517 -45.64 -24.79 -14.20
N ASP A 518 -46.64 -25.18 -13.41
CA ASP A 518 -47.13 -24.39 -12.28
C ASP A 518 -47.19 -25.28 -11.03
N LEU A 519 -46.61 -24.80 -9.92
CA LEU A 519 -46.63 -25.48 -8.62
C LEU A 519 -48.03 -25.40 -7.99
N ASP A 520 -48.70 -26.55 -7.89
CA ASP A 520 -50.05 -26.63 -7.35
C ASP A 520 -50.07 -26.39 -5.84
N GLY A 521 -50.90 -25.44 -5.40
CA GLY A 521 -51.25 -25.32 -3.98
C GLY A 521 -50.26 -24.53 -3.11
N LEU A 522 -49.32 -23.80 -3.72
CA LEU A 522 -48.35 -22.96 -3.01
C LEU A 522 -49.00 -22.04 -1.97
N LYS A 523 -50.13 -21.39 -2.30
CA LYS A 523 -50.87 -20.54 -1.35
C LYS A 523 -51.28 -21.28 -0.07
N VAL A 524 -51.73 -22.54 -0.19
CA VAL A 524 -52.13 -23.35 0.98
C VAL A 524 -50.92 -23.73 1.82
N ILE A 525 -49.78 -24.01 1.17
CA ILE A 525 -48.51 -24.27 1.86
C ILE A 525 -48.10 -23.04 2.67
N ASN A 526 -48.11 -21.86 2.05
CA ASN A 526 -47.78 -20.59 2.71
C ASN A 526 -48.71 -20.28 3.88
N ASP A 527 -50.03 -20.41 3.67
CA ASP A 527 -51.05 -20.08 4.67
C ASP A 527 -51.01 -21.05 5.87
N THR A 528 -50.54 -22.30 5.68
CA THR A 528 -50.53 -23.35 6.71
C THR A 528 -49.19 -23.44 7.46
N TYR A 529 -48.08 -23.31 6.73
CA TYR A 529 -46.73 -23.61 7.24
C TYR A 529 -45.77 -22.41 7.19
N GLY A 530 -46.23 -21.27 6.69
CA GLY A 530 -45.42 -20.06 6.56
C GLY A 530 -44.69 -19.95 5.22
N HIS A 531 -44.23 -18.73 4.92
CA HIS A 531 -43.59 -18.40 3.65
C HIS A 531 -42.24 -19.11 3.44
N ASP A 532 -41.46 -19.35 4.51
CA ASP A 532 -40.17 -20.05 4.41
C ASP A 532 -40.33 -21.48 3.84
N VAL A 533 -41.38 -22.19 4.25
CA VAL A 533 -41.72 -23.54 3.74
C VAL A 533 -42.26 -23.48 2.30
N GLY A 534 -42.92 -22.38 1.94
CA GLY A 534 -43.29 -22.06 0.56
C GLY A 534 -42.08 -21.92 -0.35
N ASP A 535 -41.09 -21.16 0.09
CA ASP A 535 -39.85 -20.94 -0.66
C ASP A 535 -39.08 -22.25 -0.86
N GLU A 536 -39.05 -23.13 0.15
CA GLU A 536 -38.51 -24.50 -0.01
C GLU A 536 -39.23 -25.31 -1.10
N ALA A 537 -40.56 -25.18 -1.20
CA ALA A 537 -41.33 -25.89 -2.23
C ALA A 537 -40.99 -25.40 -3.64
N ILE A 538 -40.76 -24.10 -3.81
CA ILE A 538 -40.34 -23.49 -5.08
C ILE A 538 -38.93 -23.96 -5.45
N CYS A 539 -37.98 -23.93 -4.50
CA CYS A 539 -36.62 -24.44 -4.71
C CYS A 539 -36.61 -25.92 -5.07
N ALA A 540 -37.46 -26.74 -4.43
CA ALA A 540 -37.56 -28.16 -4.74
C ALA A 540 -38.02 -28.42 -6.19
N ILE A 541 -38.93 -27.61 -6.75
CA ILE A 541 -39.30 -27.72 -8.16
C ILE A 541 -38.14 -27.32 -9.06
N ALA A 542 -37.42 -26.25 -8.73
CA ALA A 542 -36.24 -25.84 -9.50
C ALA A 542 -35.18 -26.95 -9.54
N ASP A 543 -34.87 -27.58 -8.41
CA ASP A 543 -33.95 -28.72 -8.32
C ASP A 543 -34.41 -29.90 -9.19
N ILE A 544 -35.71 -30.20 -9.17
CA ILE A 544 -36.29 -31.26 -10.00
C ILE A 544 -36.11 -30.94 -11.48
N LEU A 545 -36.30 -29.69 -11.91
CA LEU A 545 -36.04 -29.29 -13.30
C LEU A 545 -34.56 -29.43 -13.66
N THR A 546 -33.66 -29.02 -12.77
CA THR A 546 -32.22 -29.19 -12.97
C THR A 546 -31.79 -30.65 -13.14
N VAL A 547 -32.43 -31.58 -12.42
CA VAL A 547 -32.14 -33.02 -12.56
C VAL A 547 -32.86 -33.64 -13.76
N SER A 548 -34.02 -33.12 -14.16
CA SER A 548 -34.83 -33.70 -15.25
C SER A 548 -34.39 -33.25 -16.63
N CYS A 549 -33.93 -32.01 -16.78
CA CYS A 549 -33.48 -31.41 -18.04
C CYS A 549 -31.98 -31.69 -18.27
N LYS A 550 -31.65 -32.75 -19.01
CA LYS A 550 -30.27 -33.20 -19.26
C LYS A 550 -29.82 -33.12 -20.71
N ASN A 551 -30.72 -32.86 -21.66
CA ASN A 551 -30.49 -32.90 -23.10
C ASN A 551 -30.53 -31.48 -23.70
N ASN A 552 -29.82 -30.55 -23.06
CA ASN A 552 -29.76 -29.12 -23.45
C ASN A 552 -31.10 -28.36 -23.39
N GLU A 553 -32.07 -28.81 -22.58
CA GLU A 553 -33.28 -28.02 -22.35
C GLU A 553 -32.97 -26.77 -21.50
N ILE A 554 -33.58 -25.65 -21.87
CA ILE A 554 -33.49 -24.38 -21.17
C ILE A 554 -34.70 -24.27 -20.25
N TYR A 555 -34.47 -24.11 -18.96
CA TYR A 555 -35.53 -23.99 -17.98
C TYR A 555 -35.37 -22.75 -17.11
N CYS A 556 -36.48 -22.13 -16.74
CA CYS A 556 -36.51 -20.90 -15.96
C CYS A 556 -37.69 -20.87 -14.99
N ARG A 557 -37.57 -20.04 -13.96
CA ARG A 557 -38.70 -19.53 -13.19
C ARG A 557 -39.20 -18.26 -13.88
N PHE A 558 -40.41 -18.33 -14.41
CA PHE A 558 -41.02 -17.26 -15.18
C PHE A 558 -41.80 -16.25 -14.32
N GLY A 559 -42.37 -16.75 -13.21
CA GLY A 559 -43.20 -16.00 -12.27
C GLY A 559 -43.14 -16.58 -10.86
N GLY A 560 -44.13 -16.29 -10.01
CA GLY A 560 -44.15 -16.69 -8.61
C GLY A 560 -43.99 -18.20 -8.40
N ASP A 561 -44.94 -18.99 -8.89
CA ASP A 561 -44.99 -20.46 -8.88
C ASP A 561 -44.86 -21.08 -10.28
N GLU A 562 -44.50 -20.26 -11.27
CA GLU A 562 -44.52 -20.58 -12.69
C GLU A 562 -43.11 -20.83 -13.23
N PHE A 563 -42.96 -21.93 -13.95
CA PHE A 563 -41.72 -22.36 -14.58
C PHE A 563 -41.95 -22.68 -16.06
N ILE A 564 -40.93 -22.47 -16.88
CA ILE A 564 -40.96 -22.79 -18.30
C ILE A 564 -39.76 -23.67 -18.66
N VAL A 565 -39.98 -24.63 -19.55
CA VAL A 565 -38.92 -25.40 -20.22
C VAL A 565 -39.04 -25.21 -21.72
N PHE A 566 -37.92 -24.95 -22.38
CA PHE A 566 -37.76 -24.81 -23.82
C PHE A 566 -36.73 -25.81 -24.33
N ALA A 567 -37.02 -26.50 -25.43
CA ALA A 567 -36.04 -27.35 -26.11
C ALA A 567 -36.20 -27.26 -27.63
N ALA A 568 -35.11 -27.44 -28.36
CA ALA A 568 -35.09 -27.56 -29.81
C ALA A 568 -34.96 -29.04 -30.20
N ASP A 569 -35.47 -29.40 -31.38
CA ASP A 569 -35.45 -30.77 -31.93
C ASP A 569 -36.23 -31.79 -31.08
N TYR A 570 -37.37 -31.36 -30.51
CA TYR A 570 -38.25 -32.20 -29.70
C TYR A 570 -39.55 -32.50 -30.44
N ASN A 571 -39.92 -33.78 -30.49
CA ASN A 571 -41.23 -34.25 -30.92
C ASN A 571 -42.16 -34.53 -29.71
N ASP A 572 -43.39 -34.94 -29.99
CA ASP A 572 -44.40 -35.21 -28.96
C ASP A 572 -44.01 -36.37 -28.01
N ASP A 573 -43.31 -37.41 -28.51
CA ASP A 573 -42.87 -38.52 -27.67
C ASP A 573 -41.76 -38.10 -26.71
N ASP A 574 -40.85 -37.23 -27.15
CA ASP A 574 -39.76 -36.72 -26.30
C ASP A 574 -40.29 -35.74 -25.25
N ALA A 575 -41.26 -34.90 -25.58
CA ALA A 575 -41.94 -34.04 -24.61
C ALA A 575 -42.75 -34.83 -23.57
N LYS A 576 -43.38 -35.93 -23.97
CA LYS A 576 -44.04 -36.86 -23.03
C LYS A 576 -43.04 -37.50 -22.07
N LYS A 577 -41.93 -38.04 -22.58
CA LYS A 577 -40.88 -38.62 -21.74
C LYS A 577 -40.34 -37.62 -20.72
N LEU A 578 -40.11 -36.36 -21.12
CA LEU A 578 -39.66 -35.32 -20.20
C LEU A 578 -40.72 -35.00 -19.14
N THR A 579 -41.99 -34.89 -19.55
CA THR A 579 -43.12 -34.68 -18.63
C THR A 579 -43.23 -35.79 -17.60
N ASP A 580 -43.11 -37.05 -18.04
CA ASP A 580 -43.17 -38.23 -17.16
C ASP A 580 -41.95 -38.29 -16.24
N THR A 581 -40.77 -37.94 -16.74
CA THR A 581 -39.53 -37.84 -15.93
C THR A 581 -39.68 -36.81 -14.81
N ILE A 582 -40.24 -35.63 -15.11
CA ILE A 582 -40.49 -34.59 -14.10
C ILE A 582 -41.47 -35.10 -13.05
N LYS A 583 -42.57 -35.74 -13.47
CA LYS A 583 -43.57 -36.33 -12.55
C LYS A 583 -42.96 -37.40 -11.65
N ASP A 584 -42.20 -38.33 -12.22
CA ASP A 584 -41.52 -39.38 -11.47
C ASP A 584 -40.54 -38.80 -10.44
N ASN A 585 -39.82 -37.74 -10.79
CA ASN A 585 -38.90 -37.07 -9.87
C ASN A 585 -39.63 -36.32 -8.75
N ILE A 586 -40.81 -35.72 -9.02
CA ILE A 586 -41.69 -35.16 -7.98
C ILE A 586 -42.18 -36.28 -7.04
N GLU A 587 -42.63 -37.41 -7.57
CA GLU A 587 -43.11 -38.53 -6.76
C GLU A 587 -42.00 -39.15 -5.91
N LYS A 588 -40.79 -39.29 -6.45
CA LYS A 588 -39.61 -39.72 -5.70
C LYS A 588 -39.30 -38.74 -4.58
N LYS A 589 -39.27 -37.43 -4.84
CA LYS A 589 -39.01 -36.40 -3.82
C LYS A 589 -40.04 -36.45 -2.69
N ASN A 590 -41.31 -36.62 -3.03
CA ASN A 590 -42.40 -36.80 -2.06
C ASN A 590 -42.32 -38.10 -1.25
N SER A 591 -41.64 -39.12 -1.76
CA SER A 591 -41.49 -40.42 -1.09
C SER A 591 -40.21 -40.52 -0.27
N SER A 592 -39.20 -39.72 -0.62
CA SER A 592 -37.89 -39.69 0.05
C SER A 592 -37.83 -38.78 1.27
N GLU A 593 -38.74 -37.81 1.38
CA GLU A 593 -38.76 -36.83 2.47
C GLU A 593 -40.08 -36.92 3.24
N ASP A 594 -40.01 -37.04 4.57
CA ASP A 594 -41.20 -36.97 5.44
C ASP A 594 -41.59 -35.51 5.67
N LYS A 595 -42.00 -34.82 4.60
CA LYS A 595 -42.41 -33.41 4.63
C LYS A 595 -43.90 -33.27 4.95
N ALA A 596 -44.26 -32.17 5.62
CA ALA A 596 -45.64 -31.84 6.00
C ALA A 596 -46.58 -31.54 4.81
N TYR A 597 -46.07 -31.52 3.58
CA TYR A 597 -46.81 -31.28 2.35
C TYR A 597 -46.30 -32.18 1.22
N LYS A 598 -47.16 -32.43 0.23
CA LYS A 598 -46.79 -33.13 -1.00
C LYS A 598 -46.65 -32.13 -2.15
N LEU A 599 -45.50 -32.13 -2.80
CA LEU A 599 -45.26 -31.39 -4.05
C LEU A 599 -46.17 -31.93 -5.16
N SER A 600 -46.82 -31.03 -5.88
CA SER A 600 -47.62 -31.34 -7.06
C SER A 600 -47.44 -30.21 -8.05
N ALA A 601 -47.23 -30.53 -9.32
CA ALA A 601 -47.16 -29.54 -10.38
C ALA A 601 -48.12 -29.90 -11.51
N SER A 602 -48.70 -28.88 -12.14
CA SER A 602 -49.47 -28.99 -13.37
C SER A 602 -48.59 -28.59 -14.55
N THR A 603 -48.60 -29.41 -15.60
CA THR A 603 -47.73 -29.24 -16.77
C THR A 603 -48.56 -29.10 -18.04
N GLY A 604 -48.11 -28.34 -19.02
CA GLY A 604 -48.70 -28.30 -20.36
C GLY A 604 -47.64 -27.90 -21.37
N TYR A 605 -47.55 -28.62 -22.49
CA TYR A 605 -46.54 -28.35 -23.51
C TYR A 605 -47.16 -28.22 -24.90
N VAL A 606 -46.42 -27.54 -25.79
CA VAL A 606 -46.70 -27.45 -27.24
C VAL A 606 -45.47 -27.85 -28.03
N ILE A 607 -45.68 -28.54 -29.15
CA ILE A 607 -44.66 -28.80 -30.18
C ILE A 607 -45.05 -28.01 -31.42
N VAL A 608 -44.14 -27.16 -31.89
CA VAL A 608 -44.40 -26.28 -33.02
C VAL A 608 -43.15 -26.13 -33.89
N THR A 609 -43.34 -25.94 -35.19
CA THR A 609 -42.29 -25.41 -36.08
C THR A 609 -42.49 -23.89 -36.15
N PRO A 610 -41.60 -23.08 -35.57
CA PRO A 610 -41.77 -21.63 -35.53
C PRO A 610 -41.57 -21.04 -36.94
N SER A 611 -42.28 -19.94 -37.23
CA SER A 611 -42.16 -19.17 -38.48
C SER A 611 -41.72 -17.73 -38.19
N ASP A 612 -41.21 -17.00 -39.20
CA ASP A 612 -40.67 -15.63 -39.05
C ASP A 612 -41.63 -14.64 -38.36
N ASP A 613 -42.95 -14.83 -38.52
CA ASP A 613 -43.99 -13.96 -37.91
C ASP A 613 -44.39 -14.35 -36.47
N SER A 614 -43.78 -15.38 -35.87
CA SER A 614 -44.18 -15.90 -34.57
C SER A 614 -43.24 -15.50 -33.44
N ASP A 615 -43.78 -14.90 -32.38
CA ASP A 615 -43.08 -14.61 -31.12
C ASP A 615 -43.14 -15.83 -30.20
N ILE A 616 -42.01 -16.21 -29.59
CA ILE A 616 -41.90 -17.32 -28.62
C ILE A 616 -42.92 -17.19 -27.48
N PHE A 617 -43.27 -15.96 -27.07
CA PHE A 617 -44.27 -15.72 -26.02
C PHE A 617 -45.70 -16.12 -26.41
N ARG A 618 -45.99 -16.23 -27.71
CA ARG A 618 -47.26 -16.80 -28.18
C ARG A 618 -47.37 -18.26 -27.75
N PHE A 619 -46.30 -19.04 -27.92
CA PHE A 619 -46.27 -20.44 -27.55
C PHE A 619 -46.27 -20.64 -26.03
N VAL A 620 -45.65 -19.73 -25.28
CA VAL A 620 -45.81 -19.66 -23.80
C VAL A 620 -47.29 -19.57 -23.42
N THR A 621 -48.04 -18.69 -24.09
CA THR A 621 -49.47 -18.51 -23.83
C THR A 621 -50.30 -19.75 -24.24
N GLU A 622 -49.90 -20.46 -25.29
CA GLU A 622 -50.56 -21.70 -25.71
C GLU A 622 -50.31 -22.85 -24.73
N ALA A 623 -49.07 -23.00 -24.25
CA ALA A 623 -48.67 -23.99 -23.24
C ALA A 623 -49.38 -23.74 -21.89
N ASP A 624 -49.47 -22.49 -21.44
CA ASP A 624 -50.22 -22.09 -20.24
C ASP A 624 -51.70 -22.51 -20.32
N LYS A 625 -52.37 -22.27 -21.46
CA LYS A 625 -53.77 -22.71 -21.67
C LYS A 625 -53.94 -24.23 -21.55
N ILE A 626 -52.95 -25.02 -21.97
CA ILE A 626 -52.97 -26.48 -21.87
C ILE A 626 -52.76 -26.89 -20.40
N MET A 627 -51.76 -26.30 -19.73
CA MET A 627 -51.48 -26.52 -18.31
C MET A 627 -52.72 -26.20 -17.46
N TYR A 628 -53.38 -25.06 -17.70
CA TYR A 628 -54.56 -24.65 -16.94
C TYR A 628 -55.74 -25.63 -17.10
N LYS A 629 -55.90 -26.27 -18.27
CA LYS A 629 -56.89 -27.35 -18.47
C LYS A 629 -56.54 -28.57 -17.63
N GLU A 630 -55.26 -28.94 -17.52
CA GLU A 630 -54.80 -30.02 -16.64
C GLU A 630 -55.07 -29.69 -15.16
N LYS A 631 -54.69 -28.48 -14.72
CA LYS A 631 -54.91 -27.99 -13.35
C LYS A 631 -56.38 -28.03 -12.94
N ARG A 632 -57.30 -27.66 -13.85
CA ARG A 632 -58.75 -27.76 -13.61
C ARG A 632 -59.25 -29.21 -13.51
N LYS A 633 -58.72 -30.13 -14.30
CA LYS A 633 -59.07 -31.57 -14.22
C LYS A 633 -58.61 -32.16 -12.88
N LYS A 634 -57.39 -31.84 -12.42
CA LYS A 634 -56.88 -32.27 -11.11
C LYS A 634 -57.74 -31.75 -9.96
N LYS A 635 -58.11 -30.47 -9.96
CA LYS A 635 -59.02 -29.91 -8.95
C LYS A 635 -60.37 -30.64 -8.93
N ARG A 636 -60.99 -30.88 -10.09
CA ARG A 636 -62.25 -31.66 -10.18
C ARG A 636 -62.11 -33.09 -9.65
N SER A 637 -61.01 -33.78 -9.96
CA SER A 637 -60.75 -35.15 -9.48
C SER A 637 -60.55 -35.20 -7.97
N LYS A 638 -59.94 -34.16 -7.37
CA LYS A 638 -59.78 -34.02 -5.92
C LYS A 638 -61.13 -33.81 -5.22
N TYR A 639 -62.00 -32.96 -5.77
CA TYR A 639 -63.37 -32.74 -5.27
C TYR A 639 -64.31 -33.96 -5.41
N LEU A 640 -64.02 -34.89 -6.33
CA LEU A 640 -64.76 -36.14 -6.51
C LEU A 640 -64.24 -37.29 -5.62
N LYS A 641 -63.09 -37.11 -4.94
CA LYS A 641 -62.46 -38.07 -4.03
C LYS A 641 -62.52 -37.64 -2.55
N SER A 642 -63.09 -36.46 -2.26
CA SER A 642 -63.49 -35.95 -0.95
C SER A 642 -64.98 -36.09 -0.78
#